data_AF-A0A6B3M9F2-F1
#
_entry.id   AF-A0A6B3M9F2-F1
#
_cell.length_a   1.000
_cell.length_b   1.000
_cell.length_c   1.000
_cell.angle_alpha   90.00
_cell.angle_beta   90.00
_cell.angle_gamma   90.00
#
_symmetry.space_group_name_H-M   'P 1'
#
loop_
_entity.id
_entity.type
_entity.pdbx_description
1 polymer ?
#
loop_
_entity_poly.entity_id
_entity_poly.type
_entity_poly.pdbx_seq_one_letter_code
_entity_poly.pdbx_strand_id
1 'polypeptide(L)'
;MKDPHQLGRCPFVPLLYWFVVVFFTVILGFAAPASASTLPTRIWDIPAVESDAYTTQVLLPDWGQITFKNLPAASSNGTIENLGRSWKAGQTPDQFLQLGDISSVLNAQILSVGAIEQLPLESINLDSIALSSFPLAGEQIVSHLSEIVPNLGQFKLGDVAPLSSLASQILGNAEIPDLGSIFELPIAQVISQFPAFAKARLNSVDLEQFAFTEIPNLESVSLEKFTLWQEQPLTTIPNLNSVPLSSFPKPVAEAGNLVMRIDMIYTAAEGKRHNTVSGSDVEGFAVDCETDCAYIELDNLENTGRKVRAALEGKQWISGRYQQVQGGHGCLAGVNGGKEPTGRHPFGSLFKLVVEEPDETTDAVNTALYFRFSNLCGHTPYFVGPIPFFSYRINSPIFLGALHEDPIPSLQSVSEPTEAKRNPGSTPAAVNCEPTSANEQVLPATYMEGVDVALLGRAIAALESAGNAGYQTVGAYVCADGDSHCGVALGKYQLMSYRDDVRQSIRSVPGGVELLVRIDRGYQPTQAEVFQYFPPVAQNNVFQNALARDVVATRQQIDPTTDQPFTGTRLVERVAQKHFGGAASKADASYSDIHNSYSLKSYGERVRQLYNSRRGAFLSADSSGNNFASGTCIPTSGSSDQSSTGDVSSIPAASPNSILGLSELVLKVFLSLSLVKVPSCLGCKFRKLKYSVLLGLSVGVTAAFSLFVF
;
A
#
# COMPACT_ATOMS: atom_id res chain seq x y z
N MET A 1 32.93 -79.02 31.40
CA MET A 1 34.30 -79.33 31.86
C MET A 1 35.27 -78.66 30.90
N LYS A 2 36.30 -77.97 31.42
CA LYS A 2 37.44 -77.37 30.68
C LYS A 2 37.13 -76.28 29.62
N ASP A 3 37.40 -75.05 30.00
CA ASP A 3 38.13 -74.06 29.19
C ASP A 3 39.54 -74.63 28.85
N PRO A 4 40.21 -74.26 27.74
CA PRO A 4 41.07 -73.06 27.77
C PRO A 4 41.32 -72.31 26.43
N HIS A 5 41.21 -70.98 26.47
CA HIS A 5 42.30 -70.01 26.15
C HIS A 5 43.16 -70.08 24.85
N GLN A 6 43.14 -68.96 24.09
CA GLN A 6 44.30 -68.12 23.64
C GLN A 6 44.57 -67.84 22.13
N LEU A 7 44.89 -66.55 21.88
CA LEU A 7 45.78 -65.95 20.86
C LEU A 7 45.50 -66.06 19.35
N GLY A 8 45.06 -64.92 18.76
CA GLY A 8 46.03 -64.13 17.98
C GLY A 8 45.64 -63.59 16.58
N ARG A 9 45.93 -62.28 16.40
CA ARG A 9 46.19 -61.52 15.14
C ARG A 9 45.00 -61.02 14.28
N CYS A 10 44.91 -59.69 14.18
CA CYS A 10 44.26 -58.98 13.06
C CYS A 10 45.10 -59.07 11.77
N PRO A 11 44.50 -58.79 10.61
CA PRO A 11 44.87 -57.51 9.96
C PRO A 11 43.70 -56.74 9.31
N PHE A 12 43.86 -55.40 9.30
CA PHE A 12 43.44 -54.42 8.29
C PHE A 12 42.31 -54.74 7.29
N VAL A 13 41.20 -53.98 7.40
CA VAL A 13 40.39 -53.45 6.27
C VAL A 13 39.99 -52.00 6.65
N PRO A 14 40.01 -51.00 5.73
CA PRO A 14 40.05 -49.58 6.10
C PRO A 14 38.70 -48.85 6.24
N LEU A 15 38.78 -47.66 6.86
CA LEU A 15 37.74 -46.61 6.90
C LEU A 15 37.15 -46.31 5.50
N LEU A 16 35.81 -46.35 5.40
CA LEU A 16 35.06 -45.49 4.47
C LEU A 16 33.60 -45.31 4.94
N TYR A 17 33.36 -44.59 6.05
CA TYR A 17 31.99 -44.34 6.53
C TYR A 17 31.81 -43.05 7.34
N TRP A 18 32.42 -41.93 6.92
CA TRP A 18 32.35 -40.65 7.65
C TRP A 18 32.39 -39.42 6.72
N PHE A 19 31.49 -39.33 5.72
CA PHE A 19 31.44 -38.16 4.81
C PHE A 19 30.06 -37.82 4.18
N VAL A 20 28.94 -38.13 4.83
CA VAL A 20 27.58 -37.94 4.24
C VAL A 20 26.61 -37.06 5.06
N VAL A 21 26.94 -36.62 6.29
CA VAL A 21 25.96 -35.95 7.20
C VAL A 21 26.41 -34.56 7.69
N VAL A 22 27.28 -33.85 6.95
CA VAL A 22 27.54 -32.41 7.21
C VAL A 22 27.58 -31.62 5.90
N PHE A 23 26.49 -31.71 5.13
CA PHE A 23 26.09 -30.62 4.24
C PHE A 23 25.01 -29.81 4.96
N PHE A 24 25.44 -29.05 5.98
CA PHE A 24 24.58 -28.07 6.64
C PHE A 24 24.33 -26.96 5.63
N THR A 25 23.25 -27.08 4.87
CA THR A 25 22.76 -26.04 3.98
C THR A 25 22.40 -24.84 4.84
N VAL A 26 23.28 -23.84 4.85
CA VAL A 26 22.91 -22.48 5.22
C VAL A 26 21.97 -21.99 4.11
N ILE A 27 20.70 -22.38 4.23
CA ILE A 27 19.62 -21.69 3.56
C ILE A 27 19.57 -20.33 4.23
N LEU A 28 20.28 -19.37 3.64
CA LEU A 28 19.91 -17.98 3.76
C LEU A 28 18.48 -17.89 3.23
N GLY A 29 17.52 -17.98 4.15
CA GLY A 29 16.16 -17.61 3.91
C GLY A 29 16.14 -16.11 3.65
N PHE A 30 16.44 -15.74 2.40
CA PHE A 30 15.91 -14.49 1.86
C PHE A 30 14.41 -14.57 2.10
N ALA A 31 13.92 -13.73 3.00
CA ALA A 31 12.50 -13.49 3.09
C ALA A 31 12.04 -13.17 1.67
N ALA A 32 11.16 -14.00 1.11
CA ALA A 32 10.51 -13.63 -0.13
C ALA A 32 9.92 -12.23 0.11
N PRO A 33 10.11 -11.26 -0.82
CA PRO A 33 9.45 -9.98 -0.68
C PRO A 33 7.97 -10.29 -0.47
N ALA A 34 7.41 -9.85 0.66
CA ALA A 34 6.06 -10.23 1.06
C ALA A 34 5.14 -9.95 -0.12
N SER A 35 4.55 -11.01 -0.69
CA SER A 35 3.67 -10.89 -1.85
C SER A 35 2.62 -9.87 -1.47
N ALA A 36 2.63 -8.72 -2.16
CA ALA A 36 1.77 -7.60 -1.79
C ALA A 36 0.33 -8.10 -1.85
N SER A 37 -0.28 -8.32 -0.68
CA SER A 37 -1.69 -8.68 -0.58
C SER A 37 -2.46 -7.49 -1.13
N THR A 38 -2.95 -7.64 -2.36
CA THR A 38 -3.49 -6.53 -3.14
C THR A 38 -4.77 -6.07 -2.46
N LEU A 39 -4.67 -4.99 -1.68
CA LEU A 39 -5.79 -4.48 -0.89
C LEU A 39 -6.99 -4.21 -1.80
N PRO A 40 -8.22 -4.54 -1.37
CA PRO A 40 -9.42 -4.20 -2.10
C PRO A 40 -9.45 -2.72 -2.50
N THR A 41 -9.72 -2.46 -3.76
CA THR A 41 -9.90 -1.10 -4.29
C THR A 41 -11.27 -0.95 -4.92
N ARG A 42 -11.78 0.27 -4.89
CA ARG A 42 -13.01 0.69 -5.56
C ARG A 42 -12.70 1.84 -6.50
N ILE A 43 -13.46 1.93 -7.59
CA ILE A 43 -13.44 3.12 -8.45
C ILE A 43 -14.22 4.22 -7.72
N TRP A 44 -13.68 5.43 -7.74
CA TRP A 44 -14.37 6.64 -7.32
C TRP A 44 -14.39 7.64 -8.48
N ASP A 45 -15.58 8.05 -8.86
CA ASP A 45 -15.80 9.05 -9.91
C ASP A 45 -15.74 10.45 -9.30
N ILE A 46 -14.75 11.25 -9.73
CA ILE A 46 -14.68 12.67 -9.42
C ILE A 46 -15.67 13.38 -10.36
N PRO A 47 -16.67 14.11 -9.84
CA PRO A 47 -17.56 14.92 -10.67
C PRO A 47 -16.76 15.91 -11.51
N ALA A 48 -17.00 15.93 -12.81
CA ALA A 48 -16.39 16.92 -13.69
C ALA A 48 -16.88 18.33 -13.30
N VAL A 49 -15.93 19.28 -13.19
CA VAL A 49 -16.24 20.67 -12.81
C VAL A 49 -16.89 21.45 -13.96
N GLU A 50 -16.79 20.95 -15.19
CA GLU A 50 -17.45 21.51 -16.39
C GLU A 50 -18.28 20.45 -17.13
N SER A 51 -19.37 20.89 -17.77
CA SER A 51 -20.42 20.03 -18.32
C SER A 51 -20.03 19.15 -19.52
N ASP A 52 -18.88 19.41 -20.14
CA ASP A 52 -18.36 18.65 -21.29
C ASP A 52 -17.07 17.86 -20.98
N ALA A 53 -16.59 17.89 -19.73
CA ALA A 53 -15.41 17.14 -19.32
C ALA A 53 -15.77 15.71 -18.84
N TYR A 54 -14.90 14.75 -19.16
CA TYR A 54 -15.04 13.37 -18.70
C TYR A 54 -14.93 13.30 -17.17
N THR A 55 -15.78 12.48 -16.52
CA THR A 55 -15.61 12.11 -15.10
C THR A 55 -14.23 11.48 -14.91
N THR A 56 -13.37 12.08 -14.08
CA THR A 56 -12.08 11.49 -13.78
C THR A 56 -12.27 10.37 -12.76
N GLN A 57 -11.88 9.16 -13.14
CA GLN A 57 -11.98 7.98 -12.31
C GLN A 57 -10.65 7.74 -11.59
N VAL A 58 -10.72 7.41 -10.31
CA VAL A 58 -9.55 7.04 -9.50
C VAL A 58 -9.79 5.76 -8.74
N LEU A 59 -8.71 5.06 -8.40
CA LEU A 59 -8.78 3.97 -7.43
C LEU A 59 -8.56 4.51 -6.03
N LEU A 60 -9.50 4.18 -5.16
CA LEU A 60 -9.38 4.35 -3.72
C LEU A 60 -9.40 2.97 -3.03
N PRO A 61 -8.80 2.85 -1.84
CA PRO A 61 -9.05 1.72 -0.95
C PRO A 61 -10.55 1.49 -0.74
N ASP A 62 -11.00 0.24 -0.79
CA ASP A 62 -12.37 -0.12 -0.45
C ASP A 62 -12.48 -0.42 1.07
N TRP A 63 -12.77 0.63 1.83
CA TRP A 63 -12.98 0.55 3.28
C TRP A 63 -14.16 -0.36 3.71
N GLY A 64 -15.03 -0.75 2.77
CA GLY A 64 -16.07 -1.76 2.98
C GLY A 64 -15.55 -3.20 2.95
N GLN A 65 -14.34 -3.42 2.43
CA GLN A 65 -13.68 -4.73 2.37
C GLN A 65 -12.37 -4.78 3.16
N ILE A 66 -11.77 -3.63 3.51
CA ILE A 66 -10.55 -3.55 4.34
C ILE A 66 -10.91 -3.60 5.83
N THR A 67 -10.22 -4.45 6.58
CA THR A 67 -10.36 -4.71 8.02
C THR A 67 -8.98 -4.66 8.69
N PHE A 68 -8.91 -4.56 10.02
CA PHE A 68 -7.59 -4.62 10.69
C PHE A 68 -6.85 -5.95 10.48
N LYS A 69 -7.59 -7.05 10.31
CA LYS A 69 -7.09 -8.42 10.05
C LYS A 69 -6.53 -8.61 8.63
N ASN A 70 -7.00 -7.86 7.63
CA ASN A 70 -6.57 -8.00 6.23
C ASN A 70 -5.72 -6.84 5.70
N LEU A 71 -5.46 -5.82 6.52
CA LEU A 71 -4.38 -4.88 6.27
C LEU A 71 -3.04 -5.63 6.17
N PRO A 72 -2.06 -5.14 5.37
CA PRO A 72 -0.77 -5.79 5.26
C PRO A 72 -0.03 -5.82 6.58
N ALA A 73 0.93 -6.73 6.70
CA ALA A 73 1.74 -6.85 7.90
C ALA A 73 2.80 -5.74 7.97
N ALA A 74 3.21 -5.36 9.18
CA ALA A 74 4.32 -4.43 9.38
C ALA A 74 5.61 -4.95 8.72
N SER A 75 6.37 -4.05 8.10
CA SER A 75 7.64 -4.38 7.44
C SER A 75 8.86 -4.20 8.35
N SER A 76 8.68 -3.67 9.56
CA SER A 76 9.73 -3.46 10.56
C SER A 76 9.30 -3.86 11.97
N ASN A 77 10.26 -3.93 12.89
CA ASN A 77 10.03 -4.14 14.33
C ASN A 77 10.08 -2.79 15.06
N GLY A 78 9.36 -2.65 16.16
CA GLY A 78 9.53 -1.54 17.10
C GLY A 78 9.04 -1.87 18.50
N THR A 79 9.58 -1.15 19.49
CA THR A 79 9.29 -1.32 20.91
C THR A 79 9.29 0.03 21.61
N ILE A 80 8.39 0.21 22.56
CA ILE A 80 8.32 1.37 23.46
C ILE A 80 8.30 0.82 24.88
N GLU A 81 9.48 0.62 25.46
CA GLU A 81 9.65 -0.08 26.75
C GLU A 81 8.80 0.56 27.87
N ASN A 82 8.80 1.89 27.95
CA ASN A 82 8.05 2.66 28.95
C ASN A 82 6.52 2.55 28.84
N LEU A 83 5.99 2.05 27.72
CA LEU A 83 4.55 1.79 27.52
C LEU A 83 4.23 0.29 27.45
N GLY A 84 5.22 -0.60 27.52
CA GLY A 84 5.03 -2.05 27.31
C GLY A 84 4.54 -2.43 25.90
N ARG A 85 4.59 -1.52 24.93
CA ARG A 85 4.08 -1.74 23.57
C ARG A 85 5.21 -2.22 22.64
N SER A 86 4.92 -3.16 21.74
CA SER A 86 5.83 -3.57 20.68
C SER A 86 5.07 -4.13 19.47
N TRP A 87 5.71 -4.10 18.31
CA TRP A 87 5.27 -4.76 17.08
C TRP A 87 6.47 -5.40 16.38
N LYS A 88 6.22 -6.42 15.57
CA LYS A 88 7.22 -7.15 14.81
C LYS A 88 6.86 -7.17 13.33
N ALA A 89 7.89 -7.22 12.50
CA ALA A 89 7.73 -7.45 11.07
C ALA A 89 6.96 -8.76 10.85
N GLY A 90 5.96 -8.74 9.97
CA GLY A 90 5.03 -9.85 9.76
C GLY A 90 3.80 -9.88 10.67
N GLN A 91 3.64 -8.93 11.62
CA GLN A 91 2.39 -8.75 12.36
C GLN A 91 1.44 -7.76 11.67
N THR A 92 0.15 -8.10 11.61
CA THR A 92 -0.94 -7.21 11.16
C THR A 92 -1.36 -6.24 12.28
N PRO A 93 -1.97 -5.09 11.96
CA PRO A 93 -2.31 -4.07 12.96
C PRO A 93 -3.19 -4.55 14.12
N ASP A 94 -4.10 -5.49 13.88
CA ASP A 94 -4.93 -6.09 14.95
C ASP A 94 -4.14 -6.84 16.03
N GLN A 95 -2.92 -7.30 15.70
CA GLN A 95 -2.07 -8.07 16.62
C GLN A 95 -1.25 -7.22 17.59
N PHE A 96 -1.17 -5.90 17.37
CA PHE A 96 -0.40 -4.98 18.22
C PHE A 96 -1.15 -3.71 18.65
N LEU A 97 -2.27 -3.38 17.99
CA LEU A 97 -3.20 -2.34 18.45
C LEU A 97 -4.13 -2.85 19.54
N GLN A 98 -4.50 -1.95 20.45
CA GLN A 98 -5.49 -2.13 21.50
C GLN A 98 -6.73 -1.28 21.20
N LEU A 99 -7.86 -1.62 21.82
CA LEU A 99 -9.12 -0.89 21.64
C LEU A 99 -9.02 0.60 22.01
N GLY A 100 -8.16 0.93 23.00
CA GLY A 100 -7.84 2.30 23.37
C GLY A 100 -7.19 3.11 22.25
N ASP A 101 -6.33 2.50 21.42
CA ASP A 101 -5.60 3.19 20.34
C ASP A 101 -6.56 3.75 19.29
N ILE A 102 -7.60 2.98 18.96
CA ILE A 102 -8.58 3.27 17.92
C ILE A 102 -9.84 3.98 18.43
N SER A 103 -10.01 4.10 19.76
CA SER A 103 -11.26 4.56 20.39
C SER A 103 -11.67 5.98 19.99
N SER A 104 -10.80 6.97 20.14
CA SER A 104 -11.11 8.38 19.81
C SER A 104 -11.22 8.66 18.30
N VAL A 105 -10.72 7.74 17.46
CA VAL A 105 -10.69 7.90 16.00
C VAL A 105 -11.83 7.15 15.31
N LEU A 106 -12.22 5.97 15.80
CA LEU A 106 -13.29 5.14 15.22
C LEU A 106 -14.56 4.98 16.10
N ASN A 107 -14.54 5.47 17.34
CA ASN A 107 -15.58 5.23 18.36
C ASN A 107 -15.86 3.73 18.61
N ALA A 108 -14.86 2.86 18.42
CA ALA A 108 -15.02 1.41 18.52
C ALA A 108 -15.53 0.92 19.90
N GLN A 109 -15.24 1.66 20.98
CA GLN A 109 -15.61 1.31 22.34
C GLN A 109 -17.11 1.35 22.64
N ILE A 110 -17.93 2.02 21.81
CA ILE A 110 -19.39 2.08 22.02
C ILE A 110 -20.10 0.83 21.49
N LEU A 111 -19.44 0.04 20.64
CA LEU A 111 -19.94 -1.23 20.14
C LEU A 111 -20.11 -2.23 21.28
N SER A 112 -21.04 -3.17 21.11
CA SER A 112 -21.15 -4.39 21.92
C SER A 112 -20.88 -5.62 21.04
N VAL A 113 -20.67 -6.79 21.65
CA VAL A 113 -20.43 -8.04 20.89
C VAL A 113 -21.63 -8.38 19.99
N GLY A 114 -22.86 -8.22 20.47
CA GLY A 114 -24.07 -8.42 19.67
C GLY A 114 -24.25 -7.38 18.55
N ALA A 115 -23.72 -6.17 18.70
CA ALA A 115 -23.70 -5.18 17.62
C ALA A 115 -22.68 -5.55 16.52
N ILE A 116 -21.57 -6.19 16.89
CA ILE A 116 -20.57 -6.71 15.93
C ILE A 116 -21.11 -7.94 15.18
N GLU A 117 -21.84 -8.83 15.86
CA GLU A 117 -22.50 -9.99 15.26
C GLU A 117 -23.54 -9.62 14.19
N GLN A 118 -24.23 -8.48 14.34
CA GLN A 118 -25.22 -7.99 13.37
C GLN A 118 -24.62 -7.42 12.08
N LEU A 119 -23.29 -7.23 12.01
CA LEU A 119 -22.63 -6.79 10.79
C LEU A 119 -22.56 -7.95 9.76
N PRO A 120 -22.54 -7.66 8.44
CA PRO A 120 -22.50 -8.66 7.38
C PRO A 120 -21.09 -9.30 7.24
N LEU A 121 -20.65 -10.00 8.29
CA LEU A 121 -19.38 -10.71 8.40
C LEU A 121 -19.59 -12.21 8.16
N GLU A 122 -18.53 -13.01 8.28
CA GLU A 122 -18.66 -14.45 8.48
C GLU A 122 -19.53 -14.70 9.73
N SER A 123 -20.59 -15.50 9.59
CA SER A 123 -21.61 -15.66 10.62
C SER A 123 -21.02 -16.18 11.94
N ILE A 124 -21.08 -15.34 12.98
CA ILE A 124 -20.77 -15.72 14.34
C ILE A 124 -21.95 -16.55 14.89
N ASN A 125 -21.65 -17.46 15.80
CA ASN A 125 -22.64 -18.03 16.70
C ASN A 125 -22.12 -17.89 18.13
N LEU A 126 -22.67 -16.95 18.90
CA LEU A 126 -22.24 -16.70 20.28
C LEU A 126 -22.42 -17.92 21.21
N ASP A 127 -23.37 -18.82 20.92
CA ASP A 127 -23.54 -20.07 21.68
C ASP A 127 -22.37 -21.06 21.50
N SER A 128 -21.58 -20.88 20.42
CA SER A 128 -20.38 -21.70 20.15
C SER A 128 -19.08 -21.06 20.63
N ILE A 129 -19.16 -19.84 21.17
CA ILE A 129 -18.00 -19.07 21.63
C ILE A 129 -17.87 -19.22 23.15
N ALA A 130 -16.73 -19.73 23.61
CA ALA A 130 -16.42 -19.81 25.03
C ALA A 130 -16.26 -18.40 25.64
N LEU A 131 -16.75 -18.21 26.86
CA LEU A 131 -16.70 -16.94 27.58
C LEU A 131 -15.25 -16.46 27.83
N SER A 132 -14.29 -17.38 27.94
CA SER A 132 -12.85 -17.10 28.00
C SER A 132 -12.31 -16.32 26.79
N SER A 133 -12.95 -16.42 25.62
CA SER A 133 -12.57 -15.67 24.42
C SER A 133 -12.91 -14.17 24.47
N PHE A 134 -13.64 -13.75 25.51
CA PHE A 134 -13.94 -12.34 25.80
C PHE A 134 -13.41 -11.96 27.20
N PRO A 135 -12.10 -11.74 27.36
CA PRO A 135 -11.47 -11.52 28.67
C PRO A 135 -12.05 -10.35 29.46
N LEU A 136 -12.65 -9.37 28.78
CA LEU A 136 -13.30 -8.22 29.42
C LEU A 136 -14.35 -8.63 30.45
N ALA A 137 -15.19 -9.64 30.17
CA ALA A 137 -16.16 -10.11 31.16
C ALA A 137 -15.43 -10.75 32.37
N GLY A 138 -14.41 -11.56 32.10
CA GLY A 138 -13.62 -12.25 33.12
C GLY A 138 -12.92 -11.31 34.11
N GLU A 139 -12.40 -10.18 33.65
CA GLU A 139 -11.71 -9.20 34.51
C GLU A 139 -12.62 -8.40 35.45
N GLN A 140 -13.94 -8.42 35.24
CA GLN A 140 -14.86 -7.66 36.08
C GLN A 140 -15.13 -8.37 37.40
N ILE A 141 -15.37 -7.57 38.44
CA ILE A 141 -15.96 -8.07 39.69
C ILE A 141 -17.47 -8.27 39.55
N VAL A 142 -18.03 -9.25 40.27
CA VAL A 142 -19.47 -9.58 40.17
C VAL A 142 -20.39 -8.38 40.41
N SER A 143 -20.06 -7.49 41.36
CA SER A 143 -20.87 -6.29 41.59
C SER A 143 -20.89 -5.34 40.40
N HIS A 144 -19.77 -5.22 39.67
CA HIS A 144 -19.66 -4.38 38.47
C HIS A 144 -20.40 -5.02 37.28
N LEU A 145 -20.28 -6.34 37.10
CA LEU A 145 -21.08 -7.06 36.10
C LEU A 145 -22.58 -6.86 36.33
N SER A 146 -23.05 -6.97 37.58
CA SER A 146 -24.46 -6.74 37.90
C SER A 146 -24.92 -5.29 37.73
N GLU A 147 -24.01 -4.32 37.59
CA GLU A 147 -24.30 -2.92 37.30
C GLU A 147 -24.35 -2.67 35.78
N ILE A 148 -23.40 -3.22 35.01
CA ILE A 148 -23.27 -2.94 33.57
C ILE A 148 -24.07 -3.87 32.66
N VAL A 149 -24.35 -5.11 33.08
CA VAL A 149 -25.11 -6.09 32.28
C VAL A 149 -26.61 -5.92 32.55
N PRO A 150 -27.44 -5.60 31.53
CA PRO A 150 -28.86 -5.32 31.73
C PRO A 150 -29.59 -6.44 32.46
N ASN A 151 -30.30 -6.06 33.53
CA ASN A 151 -31.09 -6.95 34.39
C ASN A 151 -30.34 -8.11 35.06
N LEU A 152 -29.00 -8.23 34.94
CA LEU A 152 -28.26 -9.39 35.48
C LEU A 152 -28.53 -9.62 36.98
N GLY A 153 -28.60 -8.55 37.77
CA GLY A 153 -28.92 -8.62 39.20
C GLY A 153 -30.32 -9.18 39.55
N GLN A 154 -31.23 -9.28 38.58
CA GLN A 154 -32.59 -9.82 38.75
C GLN A 154 -32.69 -11.33 38.48
N PHE A 155 -31.76 -11.90 37.71
CA PHE A 155 -31.69 -13.35 37.51
C PHE A 155 -31.30 -14.05 38.82
N LYS A 156 -31.80 -15.27 39.02
CA LYS A 156 -31.34 -16.10 40.14
C LYS A 156 -29.88 -16.45 39.94
N LEU A 157 -29.14 -16.58 41.03
CA LEU A 157 -27.75 -17.01 40.97
C LEU A 157 -27.57 -18.37 40.28
N GLY A 158 -28.49 -19.33 40.51
CA GLY A 158 -28.46 -20.65 39.91
C GLY A 158 -28.71 -20.67 38.39
N ASP A 159 -29.38 -19.65 37.85
CA ASP A 159 -29.72 -19.55 36.42
C ASP A 159 -28.56 -19.00 35.56
N VAL A 160 -27.49 -18.49 36.20
CA VAL A 160 -26.31 -17.91 35.52
C VAL A 160 -25.07 -18.74 35.84
N ALA A 161 -24.79 -19.75 35.01
CA ALA A 161 -23.81 -20.81 35.32
C ALA A 161 -22.39 -20.32 35.69
N PRO A 162 -21.79 -19.30 35.03
CA PRO A 162 -20.48 -18.79 35.44
C PRO A 162 -20.48 -18.20 36.86
N LEU A 163 -21.57 -17.52 37.25
CA LEU A 163 -21.70 -16.91 38.57
C LEU A 163 -22.06 -17.93 39.65
N SER A 164 -22.86 -18.97 39.33
CA SER A 164 -23.17 -20.05 40.28
C SER A 164 -21.92 -20.90 40.59
N SER A 165 -21.07 -21.15 39.60
CA SER A 165 -19.77 -21.79 39.77
C SER A 165 -18.84 -20.97 40.68
N LEU A 166 -18.73 -19.66 40.41
CA LEU A 166 -17.93 -18.73 41.20
C LEU A 166 -18.42 -18.62 42.66
N ALA A 167 -19.74 -18.56 42.86
CA ALA A 167 -20.33 -18.58 44.19
C ALA A 167 -20.04 -19.90 44.93
N SER A 168 -20.09 -21.04 44.24
CA SER A 168 -19.77 -22.35 44.82
C SER A 168 -18.31 -22.41 45.32
N GLN A 169 -17.36 -21.89 44.54
CA GLN A 169 -15.94 -21.85 44.91
C GLN A 169 -15.65 -20.91 46.10
N ILE A 170 -16.35 -19.78 46.19
CA ILE A 170 -16.08 -18.73 47.19
C ILE A 170 -16.89 -18.92 48.47
N LEU A 171 -18.16 -19.31 48.36
CA LEU A 171 -19.09 -19.47 49.48
C LEU A 171 -19.14 -20.91 50.01
N GLY A 172 -18.85 -21.92 49.18
CA GLY A 172 -18.87 -23.33 49.59
C GLY A 172 -17.80 -23.71 50.64
N ASN A 173 -16.81 -22.84 50.86
CA ASN A 173 -15.81 -22.98 51.92
C ASN A 173 -16.19 -22.24 53.23
N ALA A 174 -17.30 -21.49 53.24
CA ALA A 174 -17.81 -20.86 54.44
C ALA A 174 -18.87 -21.76 55.10
N GLU A 175 -18.94 -21.75 56.43
CA GLU A 175 -19.94 -22.51 57.21
C GLU A 175 -21.33 -21.85 57.13
N ILE A 176 -21.86 -21.67 55.91
CA ILE A 176 -23.16 -21.06 55.66
C ILE A 176 -24.23 -22.15 55.75
N PRO A 177 -25.18 -22.07 56.70
CA PRO A 177 -26.32 -22.97 56.74
C PRO A 177 -27.17 -22.78 55.47
N ASP A 178 -27.55 -23.89 54.84
CA ASP A 178 -28.41 -23.90 53.64
C ASP A 178 -27.85 -23.13 52.42
N LEU A 179 -26.62 -23.46 52.01
CA LEU A 179 -26.00 -22.96 50.77
C LEU A 179 -26.91 -23.13 49.53
N GLY A 180 -27.79 -24.13 49.53
CA GLY A 180 -28.72 -24.43 48.43
C GLY A 180 -29.72 -23.31 48.16
N SER A 181 -30.26 -22.65 49.18
CA SER A 181 -31.25 -21.58 48.97
C SER A 181 -30.63 -20.28 48.44
N ILE A 182 -29.31 -20.09 48.53
CA ILE A 182 -28.60 -18.94 47.95
C ILE A 182 -28.72 -18.93 46.43
N PHE A 183 -28.74 -20.10 45.78
CA PHE A 183 -28.86 -20.21 44.32
C PHE A 183 -30.24 -19.80 43.81
N GLU A 184 -31.27 -19.85 44.65
CA GLU A 184 -32.63 -19.37 44.33
C GLU A 184 -32.80 -17.86 44.50
N LEU A 185 -31.83 -17.16 45.11
CA LEU A 185 -31.89 -15.71 45.31
C LEU A 185 -31.45 -14.94 44.05
N PRO A 186 -32.02 -13.74 43.81
CA PRO A 186 -31.52 -12.82 42.79
C PRO A 186 -30.07 -12.42 43.05
N ILE A 187 -29.26 -12.33 42.00
CA ILE A 187 -27.82 -12.00 42.08
C ILE A 187 -27.57 -10.71 42.87
N ALA A 188 -28.41 -9.67 42.70
CA ALA A 188 -28.29 -8.42 43.46
C ALA A 188 -28.45 -8.62 44.98
N GLN A 189 -29.31 -9.54 45.40
CA GLN A 189 -29.48 -9.89 46.81
C GLN A 189 -28.24 -10.62 47.33
N VAL A 190 -27.71 -11.60 46.58
CA VAL A 190 -26.47 -12.31 46.95
C VAL A 190 -25.29 -11.34 47.08
N ILE A 191 -25.11 -10.42 46.12
CA ILE A 191 -24.09 -9.36 46.17
C ILE A 191 -24.20 -8.54 47.46
N SER A 192 -25.41 -8.14 47.87
CA SER A 192 -25.62 -7.36 49.10
C SER A 192 -25.31 -8.13 50.39
N GLN A 193 -25.51 -9.46 50.40
CA GLN A 193 -25.35 -10.31 51.57
C GLN A 193 -23.92 -10.86 51.71
N PHE A 194 -23.20 -11.06 50.60
CA PHE A 194 -21.90 -11.72 50.56
C PHE A 194 -20.81 -10.85 49.92
N PRO A 195 -20.17 -9.94 50.69
CA PRO A 195 -19.15 -9.01 50.17
C PRO A 195 -17.93 -9.67 49.52
N ALA A 196 -17.63 -10.93 49.85
CA ALA A 196 -16.57 -11.71 49.19
C ALA A 196 -16.94 -12.08 47.75
N PHE A 197 -18.18 -12.52 47.53
CA PHE A 197 -18.72 -12.81 46.19
C PHE A 197 -18.85 -11.54 45.35
N ALA A 198 -19.36 -10.45 45.94
CA ALA A 198 -19.47 -9.15 45.26
C ALA A 198 -18.14 -8.64 44.67
N LYS A 199 -17.02 -8.88 45.38
CA LYS A 199 -15.66 -8.47 45.00
C LYS A 199 -14.87 -9.52 44.22
N ALA A 200 -15.45 -10.70 43.99
CA ALA A 200 -14.82 -11.75 43.22
C ALA A 200 -14.71 -11.36 41.75
N ARG A 201 -13.57 -11.63 41.11
CA ARG A 201 -13.45 -11.53 39.64
C ARG A 201 -14.04 -12.76 38.99
N LEU A 202 -14.69 -12.59 37.85
CA LEU A 202 -15.30 -13.70 37.11
C LEU A 202 -14.26 -14.72 36.62
N ASN A 203 -13.06 -14.29 36.24
CA ASN A 203 -11.92 -15.15 35.87
C ASN A 203 -11.30 -15.97 37.04
N SER A 204 -11.93 -15.99 38.23
CA SER A 204 -11.53 -16.90 39.32
C SER A 204 -12.03 -18.34 39.11
N VAL A 205 -12.98 -18.53 38.19
CA VAL A 205 -13.41 -19.83 37.65
C VAL A 205 -12.88 -20.03 36.22
N ASP A 206 -12.85 -21.28 35.77
CA ASP A 206 -12.50 -21.62 34.39
C ASP A 206 -13.60 -21.19 33.41
N LEU A 207 -13.30 -20.16 32.60
CA LEU A 207 -14.23 -19.58 31.63
C LEU A 207 -14.24 -20.32 30.27
N GLU A 208 -13.41 -21.33 30.07
CA GLU A 208 -13.48 -22.19 28.86
C GLU A 208 -14.67 -23.14 28.89
N GLN A 209 -15.21 -23.42 30.08
CA GLN A 209 -16.34 -24.34 30.31
C GLN A 209 -17.70 -23.71 30.03
N PHE A 210 -17.78 -22.39 29.86
CA PHE A 210 -19.01 -21.63 29.72
C PHE A 210 -19.13 -20.98 28.34
N ALA A 211 -20.33 -20.97 27.77
CA ALA A 211 -20.59 -20.22 26.54
C ALA A 211 -20.79 -18.73 26.85
N PHE A 212 -20.53 -17.87 25.86
CA PHE A 212 -20.69 -16.43 25.99
C PHE A 212 -22.13 -16.05 26.40
N THR A 213 -23.13 -16.76 25.87
CA THR A 213 -24.56 -16.54 26.11
C THR A 213 -25.06 -17.04 27.48
N GLU A 214 -24.24 -17.74 28.27
CA GLU A 214 -24.60 -18.16 29.63
C GLU A 214 -24.53 -17.03 30.68
N ILE A 215 -24.11 -15.82 30.28
CA ILE A 215 -24.41 -14.58 31.00
C ILE A 215 -25.47 -13.81 30.22
N PRO A 216 -26.75 -13.83 30.67
CA PRO A 216 -27.83 -13.17 29.94
C PRO A 216 -27.58 -11.67 29.70
N ASN A 217 -27.86 -11.21 28.48
CA ASN A 217 -27.71 -9.83 28.02
C ASN A 217 -26.26 -9.31 27.94
N LEU A 218 -25.22 -10.14 28.12
CA LEU A 218 -23.82 -9.71 28.04
C LEU A 218 -23.47 -9.15 26.65
N GLU A 219 -24.05 -9.70 25.59
CA GLU A 219 -23.89 -9.28 24.19
C GLU A 219 -24.34 -7.84 23.93
N SER A 220 -25.20 -7.29 24.79
CA SER A 220 -25.73 -5.93 24.67
C SER A 220 -24.86 -4.84 25.33
N VAL A 221 -23.83 -5.22 26.10
CA VAL A 221 -23.00 -4.27 26.85
C VAL A 221 -21.94 -3.65 25.97
N SER A 222 -21.93 -2.31 25.86
CA SER A 222 -20.87 -1.57 25.17
C SER A 222 -19.50 -1.81 25.82
N LEU A 223 -18.47 -2.01 25.00
CA LEU A 223 -17.11 -2.32 25.45
C LEU A 223 -16.56 -1.29 26.45
N GLU A 224 -16.93 -0.02 26.31
CA GLU A 224 -16.53 1.06 27.23
C GLU A 224 -17.01 0.91 28.69
N LYS A 225 -17.97 0.02 28.97
CA LYS A 225 -18.50 -0.21 30.33
C LYS A 225 -17.65 -1.19 31.15
N PHE A 226 -16.81 -1.98 30.50
CA PHE A 226 -15.91 -2.92 31.16
C PHE A 226 -14.67 -2.19 31.68
N THR A 227 -14.19 -2.51 32.88
CA THR A 227 -12.89 -1.99 33.34
C THR A 227 -11.76 -2.55 32.47
N LEU A 228 -10.70 -1.75 32.26
CA LEU A 228 -9.52 -2.08 31.43
C LEU A 228 -9.82 -2.34 29.94
N TRP A 229 -10.95 -1.82 29.42
CA TRP A 229 -11.30 -1.97 28.00
C TRP A 229 -10.26 -1.38 27.05
N GLN A 230 -9.60 -0.27 27.43
CA GLN A 230 -8.60 0.41 26.60
C GLN A 230 -7.40 -0.47 26.27
N GLU A 231 -7.05 -1.40 27.17
CA GLU A 231 -5.84 -2.21 27.11
C GLU A 231 -6.03 -3.53 26.35
N GLN A 232 -7.26 -3.83 25.91
CA GLN A 232 -7.57 -5.07 25.20
C GLN A 232 -7.03 -5.05 23.77
N PRO A 233 -6.25 -6.05 23.33
CA PRO A 233 -5.91 -6.22 21.92
C PRO A 233 -7.16 -6.34 21.05
N LEU A 234 -7.10 -5.86 19.79
CA LEU A 234 -8.26 -5.97 18.89
C LEU A 234 -8.66 -7.42 18.56
N THR A 235 -7.75 -8.37 18.79
CA THR A 235 -7.97 -9.82 18.63
C THR A 235 -8.68 -10.51 19.80
N THR A 236 -8.78 -9.89 20.98
CA THR A 236 -9.48 -10.47 22.15
C THR A 236 -10.96 -10.07 22.24
N ILE A 237 -11.45 -9.30 21.27
CA ILE A 237 -12.86 -8.97 21.13
C ILE A 237 -13.41 -9.76 19.93
N PRO A 238 -14.42 -10.65 20.11
CA PRO A 238 -14.96 -11.48 19.04
C PRO A 238 -15.23 -10.70 17.74
N ASN A 239 -14.56 -11.10 16.66
CA ASN A 239 -14.59 -10.53 15.31
C ASN A 239 -14.34 -9.01 15.14
N LEU A 240 -13.94 -8.26 16.19
CA LEU A 240 -13.69 -6.82 16.06
C LEU A 240 -12.61 -6.49 15.02
N ASN A 241 -11.54 -7.29 14.94
CA ASN A 241 -10.49 -7.16 13.94
C ASN A 241 -10.97 -7.40 12.48
N SER A 242 -12.14 -8.04 12.32
CA SER A 242 -12.75 -8.41 11.05
C SER A 242 -13.87 -7.46 10.63
N VAL A 243 -14.17 -6.43 11.43
CA VAL A 243 -15.09 -5.34 11.08
C VAL A 243 -14.45 -4.48 9.96
N PRO A 244 -15.16 -4.22 8.84
CA PRO A 244 -14.70 -3.27 7.83
C PRO A 244 -14.47 -1.88 8.42
N LEU A 245 -13.41 -1.21 7.98
CA LEU A 245 -13.04 0.11 8.50
C LEU A 245 -14.11 1.18 8.22
N SER A 246 -14.97 0.99 7.22
CA SER A 246 -16.16 1.82 6.97
C SER A 246 -17.41 1.46 7.79
N SER A 247 -17.38 0.39 8.58
CA SER A 247 -18.50 -0.08 9.40
C SER A 247 -18.36 0.27 10.89
N PHE A 248 -17.26 0.91 11.28
CA PHE A 248 -17.11 1.47 12.63
C PHE A 248 -18.04 2.68 12.84
N PRO A 249 -18.48 2.98 14.09
CA PRO A 249 -19.41 4.07 14.38
C PRO A 249 -18.92 5.46 13.94
N LYS A 250 -17.61 5.66 13.89
CA LYS A 250 -16.97 6.73 13.11
C LYS A 250 -16.10 6.06 12.02
N PRO A 251 -16.58 5.97 10.77
CA PRO A 251 -15.94 5.17 9.74
C PRO A 251 -14.66 5.82 9.21
N VAL A 252 -13.73 4.99 8.72
CA VAL A 252 -12.67 5.45 7.80
C VAL A 252 -13.32 5.79 6.46
N ALA A 253 -13.06 7.01 5.99
CA ALA A 253 -13.65 7.58 4.79
C ALA A 253 -12.72 8.65 4.20
N GLU A 254 -12.98 9.06 2.97
CA GLU A 254 -12.25 10.12 2.26
C GLU A 254 -12.40 11.48 2.98
N ALA A 255 -11.29 12.00 3.52
CA ALA A 255 -11.24 13.28 4.18
C ALA A 255 -10.93 14.40 3.16
N GLY A 256 -11.92 14.76 2.35
CA GLY A 256 -11.80 15.77 1.28
C GLY A 256 -11.95 15.16 -0.12
N ASN A 257 -11.65 15.93 -1.17
CA ASN A 257 -11.89 15.52 -2.56
C ASN A 257 -10.74 15.79 -3.54
N LEU A 258 -9.56 16.23 -3.10
CA LEU A 258 -8.47 16.50 -4.03
C LEU A 258 -7.80 15.21 -4.51
N VAL A 259 -7.72 15.09 -5.83
CA VAL A 259 -6.84 14.17 -6.54
C VAL A 259 -5.90 14.98 -7.41
N MET A 260 -4.65 14.56 -7.45
CA MET A 260 -3.62 15.10 -8.34
C MET A 260 -2.98 13.98 -9.17
N ARG A 261 -2.33 14.35 -10.28
CA ARG A 261 -1.48 13.45 -11.08
C ARG A 261 -0.06 13.48 -10.50
N ILE A 262 0.59 12.33 -10.39
CA ILE A 262 2.05 12.29 -10.18
C ILE A 262 2.72 12.67 -11.50
N ASP A 263 3.39 13.82 -11.55
CA ASP A 263 4.07 14.29 -12.76
C ASP A 263 5.51 13.78 -12.85
N MET A 264 6.24 13.84 -11.73
CA MET A 264 7.63 13.39 -11.61
C MET A 264 7.88 12.70 -10.27
N ILE A 265 8.93 11.89 -10.23
CA ILE A 265 9.38 11.13 -9.06
C ILE A 265 10.86 11.47 -8.84
N TYR A 266 11.24 11.85 -7.62
CA TYR A 266 12.59 12.29 -7.29
C TYR A 266 13.11 11.65 -6.00
N THR A 267 14.37 11.21 -6.02
CA THR A 267 15.10 10.60 -4.91
C THR A 267 15.70 11.65 -3.97
N ALA A 268 16.32 11.19 -2.87
CA ALA A 268 16.92 12.05 -1.86
C ALA A 268 18.13 12.89 -2.34
N ALA A 269 18.48 12.90 -3.63
CA ALA A 269 19.47 13.84 -4.16
C ALA A 269 18.99 15.31 -4.10
N GLU A 270 17.68 15.52 -4.02
CA GLU A 270 17.03 16.83 -4.07
C GLU A 270 17.00 17.56 -2.72
N GLY A 271 16.77 18.89 -2.78
CA GLY A 271 16.67 19.79 -1.64
C GLY A 271 15.83 21.03 -1.94
N LYS A 272 15.64 21.91 -0.94
CA LYS A 272 14.98 23.23 -1.03
C LYS A 272 13.58 23.19 -1.65
N ARG A 273 12.70 22.44 -0.99
CA ARG A 273 11.32 22.17 -1.39
C ARG A 273 10.37 22.89 -0.43
N HIS A 274 9.73 23.94 -0.94
CA HIS A 274 8.87 24.86 -0.18
C HIS A 274 7.40 24.88 -0.65
N ASN A 275 7.06 24.09 -1.68
CA ASN A 275 5.69 23.99 -2.20
C ASN A 275 5.08 22.64 -1.77
N THR A 276 5.25 22.28 -0.50
CA THR A 276 5.02 20.92 -0.04
C THR A 276 3.56 20.65 0.31
N VAL A 277 3.20 19.36 0.31
CA VAL A 277 1.90 18.85 0.76
C VAL A 277 2.08 17.76 1.81
N SER A 278 3.10 17.87 2.65
CA SER A 278 3.46 16.85 3.65
C SER A 278 3.83 17.47 4.98
N GLY A 279 3.49 16.79 6.07
CA GLY A 279 3.84 17.19 7.43
C GLY A 279 3.16 16.32 8.48
N SER A 280 2.56 16.94 9.51
CA SER A 280 1.86 16.28 10.62
C SER A 280 0.56 17.00 11.01
N ASP A 281 -0.23 16.39 11.89
CA ASP A 281 -1.35 17.06 12.54
C ASP A 281 -0.91 18.09 13.63
N VAL A 282 0.40 18.20 13.90
CA VAL A 282 1.00 19.14 14.85
C VAL A 282 1.59 20.38 14.15
N GLU A 283 2.36 20.19 13.08
CA GLU A 283 3.04 21.28 12.34
C GLU A 283 2.28 21.73 11.09
N GLY A 284 1.18 21.06 10.74
CA GLY A 284 0.47 21.24 9.48
C GLY A 284 1.03 20.39 8.36
N PHE A 285 0.40 20.44 7.19
CA PHE A 285 0.72 19.57 6.03
C PHE A 285 1.35 20.32 4.85
N ALA A 286 2.16 21.33 5.15
CA ALA A 286 2.94 22.14 4.22
C ALA A 286 4.30 22.52 4.86
N VAL A 287 5.01 21.51 5.38
CA VAL A 287 6.31 21.67 6.05
C VAL A 287 7.42 21.67 5.01
N ASP A 288 8.33 22.66 5.07
CA ASP A 288 9.43 22.81 4.11
C ASP A 288 10.48 21.69 4.27
N CYS A 289 11.24 21.41 3.21
CA CYS A 289 12.36 20.47 3.26
C CYS A 289 13.62 21.06 2.62
N GLU A 290 14.74 21.10 3.34
CA GLU A 290 15.99 21.72 2.86
C GLU A 290 16.95 20.74 2.17
N THR A 291 17.13 19.53 2.70
CA THR A 291 18.13 18.53 2.26
C THR A 291 17.61 17.10 2.39
N ASP A 292 18.08 16.18 1.54
CA ASP A 292 17.60 14.78 1.46
C ASP A 292 16.09 14.67 1.19
N CYS A 293 15.58 15.58 0.36
CA CYS A 293 14.17 15.70 0.04
C CYS A 293 13.81 14.77 -1.12
N ALA A 294 13.61 13.47 -0.86
CA ALA A 294 12.94 12.60 -1.83
C ALA A 294 11.45 12.96 -1.88
N TYR A 295 10.81 13.01 -3.04
CA TYR A 295 9.41 13.41 -3.19
C TYR A 295 8.77 12.91 -4.49
N ILE A 296 7.44 13.01 -4.54
CA ILE A 296 6.68 13.03 -5.78
C ILE A 296 6.22 14.45 -6.10
N GLU A 297 6.43 14.90 -7.33
CA GLU A 297 5.88 16.15 -7.84
C GLU A 297 4.47 15.89 -8.37
N LEU A 298 3.56 16.80 -8.03
CA LEU A 298 2.15 16.67 -8.28
C LEU A 298 1.66 17.79 -9.19
N ASP A 299 0.86 17.41 -10.17
CA ASP A 299 0.20 18.30 -11.12
C ASP A 299 -1.32 18.10 -11.06
N ASN A 300 -2.08 19.01 -11.66
CA ASN A 300 -3.51 18.84 -11.85
C ASN A 300 -3.83 17.62 -12.75
N LEU A 301 -5.11 17.25 -12.81
CA LEU A 301 -5.59 16.16 -13.67
C LEU A 301 -5.75 16.60 -15.13
N GLU A 302 -5.55 17.89 -15.42
CA GLU A 302 -5.69 18.50 -16.72
C GLU A 302 -4.44 18.22 -17.59
N ASN A 303 -4.59 17.35 -18.59
CA ASN A 303 -3.49 17.01 -19.51
C ASN A 303 -3.24 18.11 -20.58
N THR A 304 -3.60 19.36 -20.27
CA THR A 304 -3.54 20.59 -21.09
C THR A 304 -2.21 21.32 -20.86
N GLY A 305 -1.10 20.65 -21.18
CA GLY A 305 0.23 20.96 -20.66
C GLY A 305 0.77 22.39 -20.84
N ARG A 306 1.59 22.80 -19.86
CA ARG A 306 2.51 23.96 -19.77
C ARG A 306 1.98 25.38 -20.00
N LYS A 307 0.82 25.60 -20.62
CA LYS A 307 0.31 26.95 -20.96
C LYS A 307 -0.80 27.45 -20.03
N VAL A 308 -1.49 26.55 -19.35
CA VAL A 308 -2.23 26.87 -18.12
C VAL A 308 -1.28 26.60 -16.96
N ARG A 309 -1.27 27.47 -15.94
CA ARG A 309 -0.62 27.21 -14.64
C ARG A 309 -1.64 27.36 -13.53
N ALA A 310 -2.19 26.26 -13.04
CA ALA A 310 -3.09 26.25 -11.89
C ALA A 310 -2.31 26.44 -10.57
N ALA A 311 -3.01 26.85 -9.50
CA ALA A 311 -2.40 27.06 -8.18
C ALA A 311 -1.85 25.77 -7.52
N LEU A 312 -2.27 24.61 -8.03
CA LEU A 312 -1.91 23.29 -7.52
C LEU A 312 -0.70 22.67 -8.24
N GLU A 313 -0.18 23.27 -9.30
CA GLU A 313 0.94 22.66 -10.06
C GLU A 313 2.26 22.68 -9.27
N GLY A 314 3.09 21.66 -9.49
CA GLY A 314 4.41 21.53 -8.87
C GLY A 314 4.38 21.35 -7.35
N LYS A 315 3.26 20.87 -6.78
CA LYS A 315 3.12 20.58 -5.34
C LYS A 315 3.93 19.33 -5.00
N GLN A 316 4.57 19.30 -3.83
CA GLN A 316 5.64 18.34 -3.51
C GLN A 316 5.25 17.49 -2.30
N TRP A 317 4.96 16.20 -2.49
CA TRP A 317 4.72 15.29 -1.35
C TRP A 317 6.05 14.65 -0.96
N ILE A 318 6.65 15.16 0.13
CA ILE A 318 7.95 14.72 0.60
C ILE A 318 7.86 13.32 1.24
N SER A 319 8.90 12.52 1.05
CA SER A 319 9.04 11.16 1.57
C SER A 319 9.29 11.14 3.07
N GLY A 320 8.39 10.52 3.82
CA GLY A 320 8.53 10.33 5.27
C GLY A 320 9.62 9.32 5.66
N ARG A 321 10.06 8.49 4.72
CA ARG A 321 11.21 7.59 4.90
C ARG A 321 12.50 8.38 5.13
N TYR A 322 12.65 9.51 4.45
CA TYR A 322 13.85 10.36 4.51
C TYR A 322 13.68 11.60 5.39
N GLN A 323 12.45 12.03 5.66
CA GLN A 323 12.13 13.27 6.38
C GLN A 323 11.13 13.05 7.53
N GLN A 324 11.45 13.59 8.70
CA GLN A 324 10.60 13.55 9.89
C GLN A 324 10.21 14.96 10.38
N VAL A 325 9.09 15.01 11.08
CA VAL A 325 8.40 16.22 11.58
C VAL A 325 8.00 15.99 13.04
N GLN A 326 7.67 17.06 13.78
CA GLN A 326 7.11 16.93 15.12
C GLN A 326 5.72 16.29 15.05
N GLY A 327 5.38 15.50 16.06
CA GLY A 327 4.15 14.74 16.12
C GLY A 327 3.75 14.35 17.54
N GLY A 328 2.65 13.61 17.64
CA GLY A 328 2.10 13.18 18.93
C GLY A 328 1.46 14.32 19.74
N HIS A 329 0.74 13.94 20.79
CA HIS A 329 -0.10 14.84 21.57
C HIS A 329 -0.08 14.47 23.07
N GLY A 330 -0.22 15.47 23.94
CA GLY A 330 -0.34 15.27 25.38
C GLY A 330 0.86 14.58 26.02
N CYS A 331 0.62 13.69 26.99
CA CYS A 331 1.66 12.99 27.74
C CYS A 331 2.55 12.08 26.87
N LEU A 332 2.05 11.64 25.71
CA LEU A 332 2.75 10.74 24.79
C LEU A 332 3.48 11.48 23.66
N ALA A 333 3.38 12.82 23.59
CA ALA A 333 4.02 13.62 22.55
C ALA A 333 5.55 13.45 22.51
N GLY A 334 6.22 13.17 23.63
CA GLY A 334 7.68 12.97 23.65
C GLY A 334 8.18 11.58 23.22
N VAL A 335 7.27 10.63 22.94
CA VAL A 335 7.64 9.27 22.50
C VAL A 335 8.29 9.34 21.11
N ASN A 336 9.27 8.48 20.83
CA ASN A 336 10.10 8.54 19.60
C ASN A 336 10.77 9.93 19.39
N GLY A 337 11.17 10.59 20.49
CA GLY A 337 11.74 11.94 20.45
C GLY A 337 10.75 13.03 20.02
N GLY A 338 9.45 12.71 19.98
CA GLY A 338 8.40 13.55 19.41
C GLY A 338 8.37 13.61 17.89
N LYS A 339 9.07 12.70 17.21
CA LYS A 339 9.19 12.68 15.76
C LYS A 339 8.33 11.60 15.11
N GLU A 340 7.83 11.92 13.92
CA GLU A 340 7.16 11.00 13.01
C GLU A 340 7.55 11.29 11.55
N PRO A 341 7.51 10.30 10.65
CA PRO A 341 7.65 10.52 9.21
C PRO A 341 6.69 11.60 8.70
N THR A 342 7.16 12.44 7.77
CA THR A 342 6.29 13.41 7.07
C THR A 342 5.28 12.71 6.15
N GLY A 343 4.05 13.21 6.05
CA GLY A 343 2.97 12.56 5.29
C GLY A 343 1.66 13.33 5.31
N ARG A 344 0.51 12.67 5.11
CA ARG A 344 -0.85 13.26 5.16
C ARG A 344 -1.87 12.35 5.86
N HIS A 345 -3.05 12.90 6.19
CA HIS A 345 -4.24 12.19 6.68
C HIS A 345 -5.41 12.19 5.67
N PRO A 346 -5.25 11.63 4.44
CA PRO A 346 -6.31 11.65 3.43
C PRO A 346 -7.55 10.82 3.82
N PHE A 347 -7.42 9.91 4.79
CA PHE A 347 -8.50 9.02 5.25
C PHE A 347 -8.81 9.21 6.75
N GLY A 348 -8.56 10.41 7.28
CA GLY A 348 -8.68 10.72 8.70
C GLY A 348 -7.45 10.29 9.53
N SER A 349 -7.57 10.40 10.86
CA SER A 349 -6.46 10.30 11.82
C SER A 349 -6.25 8.91 12.45
N LEU A 350 -6.77 7.84 11.84
CA LEU A 350 -6.47 6.47 12.30
C LEU A 350 -5.00 6.12 12.04
N PHE A 351 -4.46 6.56 10.91
CA PHE A 351 -3.09 6.34 10.46
C PHE A 351 -2.63 7.53 9.60
N LYS A 352 -1.31 7.69 9.47
CA LYS A 352 -0.68 8.58 8.50
C LYS A 352 -0.33 7.84 7.21
N LEU A 353 -0.71 8.40 6.06
CA LEU A 353 -0.21 7.95 4.76
C LEU A 353 1.11 8.65 4.45
N VAL A 354 2.15 7.86 4.22
CA VAL A 354 3.53 8.30 4.00
C VAL A 354 3.98 7.86 2.62
N VAL A 355 4.64 8.76 1.90
CA VAL A 355 5.43 8.42 0.70
C VAL A 355 6.73 7.77 1.17
N GLU A 356 6.98 6.55 0.72
CA GLU A 356 8.16 5.75 1.08
C GLU A 356 9.31 6.03 0.09
N GLU A 357 10.02 5.00 -0.35
CA GLU A 357 11.10 5.05 -1.34
C GLU A 357 10.53 5.38 -2.75
N PRO A 358 10.92 6.51 -3.36
CA PRO A 358 10.67 6.81 -4.75
C PRO A 358 11.84 6.30 -5.60
N ASP A 359 11.56 5.74 -6.77
CA ASP A 359 12.55 5.16 -7.68
C ASP A 359 12.45 5.80 -9.08
N GLU A 360 13.38 6.72 -9.34
CA GLU A 360 13.60 7.39 -10.64
C GLU A 360 13.92 6.41 -11.78
N THR A 361 14.44 5.21 -11.50
CA THR A 361 14.83 4.26 -12.57
C THR A 361 13.66 3.43 -13.08
N THR A 362 12.61 3.28 -12.27
CA THR A 362 11.40 2.53 -12.64
C THR A 362 10.15 3.40 -12.71
N ASP A 363 10.27 4.73 -12.54
CA ASP A 363 9.17 5.68 -12.45
C ASP A 363 8.07 5.23 -11.48
N ALA A 364 8.49 4.71 -10.31
CA ALA A 364 7.61 4.11 -9.31
C ALA A 364 7.85 4.67 -7.91
N VAL A 365 6.81 4.63 -7.08
CA VAL A 365 6.88 5.02 -5.66
C VAL A 365 5.99 4.11 -4.83
N ASN A 366 6.43 3.80 -3.61
CA ASN A 366 5.63 3.06 -2.64
C ASN A 366 5.03 4.01 -1.61
N THR A 367 3.91 3.60 -1.00
CA THR A 367 3.36 4.27 0.17
C THR A 367 3.18 3.29 1.34
N ALA A 368 3.18 3.83 2.56
CA ALA A 368 2.93 3.06 3.77
C ALA A 368 1.97 3.79 4.71
N LEU A 369 1.25 3.02 5.53
CA LEU A 369 0.49 3.52 6.66
C LEU A 369 1.35 3.44 7.92
N TYR A 370 1.34 4.50 8.72
CA TYR A 370 1.90 4.53 10.07
C TYR A 370 0.78 4.77 11.07
N PHE A 371 0.71 3.91 12.09
CA PHE A 371 -0.21 4.04 13.21
C PHE A 371 0.47 4.76 14.39
N ARG A 372 -0.33 5.08 15.40
CA ARG A 372 0.12 5.61 16.69
C ARG A 372 -0.59 4.87 17.83
N PHE A 373 0.00 4.88 19.02
CA PHE A 373 -0.68 4.39 20.21
C PHE A 373 -1.34 5.53 20.98
N SER A 374 -2.44 5.22 21.68
CA SER A 374 -3.26 6.22 22.38
C SER A 374 -3.56 5.78 23.80
N ASN A 375 -3.62 6.73 24.72
CA ASN A 375 -4.19 6.54 26.05
C ASN A 375 -4.99 7.78 26.46
N LEU A 376 -5.53 7.79 27.69
CA LEU A 376 -6.33 8.91 28.19
C LEU A 376 -5.59 10.24 28.33
N CYS A 377 -4.25 10.25 28.33
CA CYS A 377 -3.45 11.48 28.47
C CYS A 377 -2.77 11.94 27.17
N GLY A 378 -2.86 11.19 26.06
CA GLY A 378 -2.27 11.60 24.79
C GLY A 378 -2.18 10.54 23.70
N HIS A 379 -1.49 10.91 22.63
CA HIS A 379 -1.19 10.07 21.47
C HIS A 379 0.32 10.10 21.20
N THR A 380 0.91 8.96 20.86
CA THR A 380 2.29 8.97 20.34
C THR A 380 2.34 9.66 18.97
N PRO A 381 3.52 10.03 18.46
CA PRO A 381 3.67 10.28 17.04
C PRO A 381 3.31 9.04 16.19
N TYR A 382 3.03 9.23 14.91
CA TYR A 382 2.74 8.17 13.93
C TYR A 382 4.02 7.48 13.45
N PHE A 383 4.61 6.61 14.28
CA PHE A 383 5.80 5.82 13.92
C PHE A 383 5.60 4.29 14.03
N VAL A 384 4.39 3.82 14.36
CA VAL A 384 4.07 2.39 14.46
C VAL A 384 3.83 1.82 13.06
N GLY A 385 4.82 1.15 12.50
CA GLY A 385 4.82 0.72 11.10
C GLY A 385 6.24 0.43 10.60
N PRO A 386 6.52 0.57 9.28
CA PRO A 386 5.57 0.89 8.22
C PRO A 386 4.64 -0.30 7.93
N ILE A 387 3.38 -0.03 7.63
CA ILE A 387 2.46 -0.99 7.01
C ILE A 387 2.45 -0.72 5.49
N PRO A 388 2.92 -1.62 4.62
CA PRO A 388 2.87 -1.42 3.17
C PRO A 388 1.45 -1.11 2.69
N PHE A 389 1.31 -0.20 1.73
CA PHE A 389 0.00 0.21 1.19
C PHE A 389 0.00 0.11 -0.34
N PHE A 390 -0.39 1.16 -1.07
CA PHE A 390 -0.38 1.16 -2.53
C PHE A 390 0.95 1.64 -3.12
N SER A 391 1.30 1.10 -4.29
CA SER A 391 2.38 1.61 -5.14
C SER A 391 1.78 2.42 -6.30
N TYR A 392 2.44 3.51 -6.66
CA TYR A 392 2.05 4.38 -7.78
C TYR A 392 3.21 4.53 -8.76
N ARG A 393 2.92 5.10 -9.93
CA ARG A 393 3.89 5.46 -10.97
C ARG A 393 3.67 6.88 -11.48
N ILE A 394 4.60 7.43 -12.24
CA ILE A 394 4.36 8.67 -13.02
C ILE A 394 3.06 8.53 -13.84
N ASN A 395 2.32 9.63 -13.97
CA ASN A 395 0.96 9.76 -14.51
C ASN A 395 -0.16 9.05 -13.73
N SER A 396 0.11 8.43 -12.57
CA SER A 396 -0.96 7.89 -11.72
C SER A 396 -1.73 9.01 -11.04
N PRO A 397 -3.08 8.93 -10.95
CA PRO A 397 -3.83 9.76 -10.02
C PRO A 397 -3.58 9.30 -8.59
N ILE A 398 -3.40 10.24 -7.67
CA ILE A 398 -3.25 10.01 -6.23
C ILE A 398 -4.17 10.95 -5.45
N PHE A 399 -4.80 10.40 -4.40
CA PHE A 399 -5.74 11.13 -3.55
C PHE A 399 -5.02 11.76 -2.36
N LEU A 400 -5.19 13.09 -2.20
CA LEU A 400 -4.53 13.89 -1.17
C LEU A 400 -5.42 14.20 0.03
N GLY A 401 -6.73 13.94 -0.08
CA GLY A 401 -7.73 14.41 0.87
C GLY A 401 -8.01 15.91 0.70
N ALA A 402 -8.13 16.62 1.81
CA ALA A 402 -8.30 18.06 1.85
C ALA A 402 -6.93 18.75 1.82
N LEU A 403 -6.78 19.79 1.00
CA LEU A 403 -5.76 20.82 1.24
C LEU A 403 -6.29 21.78 2.30
N HIS A 404 -5.84 21.61 3.54
CA HIS A 404 -5.85 22.72 4.48
C HIS A 404 -4.73 23.69 4.07
N GLU A 405 -5.10 24.73 3.33
CA GLU A 405 -4.21 25.85 2.99
C GLU A 405 -4.06 26.86 4.14
N ASP A 406 -4.69 26.62 5.30
CA ASP A 406 -4.52 27.46 6.48
C ASP A 406 -3.14 27.19 7.13
N PRO A 407 -2.13 28.07 6.98
CA PRO A 407 -0.96 27.98 7.81
C PRO A 407 -1.39 28.23 9.27
N ILE A 408 -1.04 27.31 10.17
CA ILE A 408 -1.01 27.66 11.60
C ILE A 408 0.05 28.77 11.72
N PRO A 409 -0.31 30.01 12.15
CA PRO A 409 0.60 31.15 12.05
C PRO A 409 1.60 31.15 13.21
N SER A 410 2.51 30.17 13.24
CA SER A 410 3.68 30.15 14.12
C SER A 410 4.77 29.21 13.59
N LEU A 411 5.84 29.82 13.06
CA LEU A 411 7.06 29.21 12.49
C LEU A 411 6.87 28.51 11.15
N GLN A 412 7.71 28.88 10.17
CA GLN A 412 8.03 28.01 9.04
C GLN A 412 8.81 26.82 9.61
N SER A 413 8.12 25.70 9.82
CA SER A 413 8.74 24.44 10.19
C SER A 413 9.46 23.84 8.98
N VAL A 414 10.61 23.23 9.24
CA VAL A 414 11.43 22.52 8.25
C VAL A 414 11.59 21.09 8.73
N SER A 415 11.35 20.12 7.85
CA SER A 415 11.52 18.71 8.17
C SER A 415 13.00 18.36 8.39
N GLU A 416 13.24 17.42 9.29
CA GLU A 416 14.59 16.94 9.62
C GLU A 416 14.88 15.62 8.90
N PRO A 417 16.10 15.37 8.41
CA PRO A 417 16.48 14.07 7.86
C PRO A 417 16.40 12.94 8.90
N THR A 418 15.99 11.74 8.47
CA THR A 418 15.84 10.54 9.33
C THR A 418 17.10 9.67 9.47
N GLU A 419 18.23 10.10 8.89
CA GLU A 419 19.45 9.29 8.69
C GLU A 419 19.25 7.97 7.90
N ALA A 420 18.10 7.77 7.26
CA ALA A 420 17.80 6.56 6.49
C ALA A 420 18.82 6.35 5.35
N LYS A 421 19.45 5.18 5.33
CA LYS A 421 20.43 4.83 4.29
C LYS A 421 19.73 4.63 2.96
N ARG A 422 20.16 5.37 1.93
CA ARG A 422 19.77 5.16 0.54
C ARG A 422 20.04 3.70 0.14
N ASN A 423 19.08 3.06 -0.51
CA ASN A 423 19.30 1.74 -1.10
C ASN A 423 20.41 1.84 -2.17
N PRO A 424 21.45 0.99 -2.16
CA PRO A 424 22.62 1.15 -3.05
C PRO A 424 22.37 0.84 -4.54
N GLY A 425 21.10 0.76 -4.97
CA GLY A 425 20.71 0.70 -6.38
C GLY A 425 20.63 2.07 -7.06
N SER A 426 20.33 3.14 -6.32
CA SER A 426 20.17 4.51 -6.83
C SER A 426 21.43 5.35 -6.64
N THR A 427 22.52 4.97 -7.33
CA THR A 427 23.59 5.92 -7.61
C THR A 427 23.25 6.60 -8.94
N PRO A 428 23.19 7.94 -9.03
CA PRO A 428 23.17 8.60 -10.34
C PRO A 428 24.50 8.28 -11.01
N ALA A 429 24.48 7.36 -11.98
CA ALA A 429 25.61 7.25 -12.90
C ALA A 429 25.73 8.61 -13.59
N ALA A 430 26.90 9.25 -13.49
CA ALA A 430 27.15 10.48 -14.22
C ALA A 430 27.03 10.16 -15.72
N VAL A 431 25.91 10.55 -16.33
CA VAL A 431 25.62 10.28 -17.74
C VAL A 431 26.53 11.19 -18.58
N ASN A 432 27.72 10.68 -18.85
CA ASN A 432 28.56 11.20 -19.92
C ASN A 432 27.79 10.93 -21.22
N CYS A 433 27.23 11.99 -21.81
CA CYS A 433 26.44 11.90 -23.02
C CYS A 433 27.35 11.65 -24.24
N GLU A 434 27.75 10.40 -24.46
CA GLU A 434 28.22 9.92 -25.76
C GLU A 434 27.09 9.20 -26.50
N PRO A 435 26.90 9.44 -27.82
CA PRO A 435 25.75 8.94 -28.56
C PRO A 435 25.98 7.51 -29.08
N THR A 436 25.71 6.51 -28.25
CA THR A 436 25.69 5.10 -28.69
C THR A 436 24.35 4.74 -29.34
N SER A 437 24.36 4.72 -30.68
CA SER A 437 23.53 3.89 -31.58
C SER A 437 22.12 3.49 -31.10
N ALA A 438 21.11 4.11 -31.72
CA ALA A 438 19.69 3.87 -31.49
C ALA A 438 19.30 2.37 -31.46
N ASN A 439 18.59 2.00 -30.40
CA ASN A 439 17.77 0.79 -30.34
C ASN A 439 16.33 1.26 -30.07
N GLU A 440 15.35 0.75 -30.82
CA GLU A 440 14.03 1.39 -30.97
C GLU A 440 13.17 1.36 -29.69
N GLN A 441 13.17 2.45 -28.93
CA GLN A 441 11.99 2.85 -28.16
C GLN A 441 11.01 3.56 -29.10
N VAL A 442 10.06 2.80 -29.66
CA VAL A 442 9.00 3.36 -30.49
C VAL A 442 8.01 4.12 -29.61
N LEU A 443 8.18 5.44 -29.53
CA LEU A 443 7.08 6.36 -29.21
C LEU A 443 5.90 6.05 -30.15
N PRO A 444 4.65 5.97 -29.65
CA PRO A 444 3.50 5.72 -30.51
C PRO A 444 3.33 6.89 -31.48
N ALA A 445 3.76 6.67 -32.72
CA ALA A 445 3.56 7.63 -33.80
C ALA A 445 2.06 7.79 -34.02
N THR A 446 1.52 8.96 -33.66
CA THR A 446 0.11 9.29 -33.87
C THR A 446 -0.29 9.19 -35.34
N TYR A 447 0.66 9.35 -36.26
CA TYR A 447 0.50 9.14 -37.69
C TYR A 447 1.43 8.02 -38.19
N MET A 448 0.84 6.94 -38.71
CA MET A 448 1.55 5.84 -39.39
C MET A 448 1.03 5.72 -40.81
N GLU A 449 1.91 5.83 -41.82
CA GLU A 449 1.57 5.65 -43.24
C GLU A 449 0.35 6.47 -43.74
N GLY A 450 0.14 7.66 -43.17
CA GLY A 450 -0.98 8.56 -43.48
C GLY A 450 -2.28 8.29 -42.69
N VAL A 451 -2.28 7.29 -41.80
CA VAL A 451 -3.37 6.96 -40.87
C VAL A 451 -3.10 7.55 -39.50
N ASP A 452 -4.06 8.30 -38.95
CA ASP A 452 -4.04 8.72 -37.55
C ASP A 452 -4.47 7.54 -36.67
N VAL A 453 -3.49 6.91 -35.99
CA VAL A 453 -3.70 5.65 -35.25
C VAL A 453 -4.54 5.88 -33.99
N ALA A 454 -4.38 7.04 -33.35
CA ALA A 454 -5.16 7.41 -32.18
C ALA A 454 -6.64 7.68 -32.55
N LEU A 455 -6.86 8.36 -33.68
CA LEU A 455 -8.21 8.62 -34.21
C LEU A 455 -8.90 7.35 -34.70
N LEU A 456 -8.15 6.44 -35.35
CA LEU A 456 -8.66 5.11 -35.71
C LEU A 456 -9.07 4.32 -34.46
N GLY A 457 -8.25 4.35 -33.41
CA GLY A 457 -8.59 3.71 -32.15
C GLY A 457 -9.87 4.28 -31.50
N ARG A 458 -10.08 5.60 -31.58
CA ARG A 458 -11.33 6.25 -31.14
C ARG A 458 -12.54 5.85 -32.00
N ALA A 459 -12.35 5.66 -33.31
CA ALA A 459 -13.41 5.23 -34.22
C ALA A 459 -13.84 3.78 -33.97
N ILE A 460 -12.90 2.89 -33.66
CA ILE A 460 -13.16 1.49 -33.28
C ILE A 460 -13.89 1.42 -31.93
N ALA A 461 -13.38 2.07 -30.88
CA ALA A 461 -14.03 2.06 -29.56
C ALA A 461 -15.48 2.58 -29.59
N ALA A 462 -15.80 3.52 -30.47
CA ALA A 462 -17.17 4.00 -30.64
C ALA A 462 -18.15 2.93 -31.15
N LEU A 463 -17.66 1.83 -31.73
CA LEU A 463 -18.47 0.65 -32.11
C LEU A 463 -18.38 -0.46 -31.06
N GLU A 464 -17.16 -0.90 -30.71
CA GLU A 464 -16.94 -2.00 -29.74
C GLU A 464 -17.62 -1.75 -28.40
N SER A 465 -17.63 -0.49 -27.96
CA SER A 465 -18.16 -0.08 -26.66
C SER A 465 -19.54 0.54 -26.72
N ALA A 466 -20.20 0.55 -27.90
CA ALA A 466 -21.45 1.26 -28.18
C ALA A 466 -21.47 2.75 -27.71
N GLY A 467 -20.29 3.36 -27.57
CA GLY A 467 -20.08 4.69 -26.98
C GLY A 467 -20.04 4.76 -25.44
N ASN A 468 -20.46 3.72 -24.72
CA ASN A 468 -20.67 3.75 -23.26
C ASN A 468 -19.71 2.87 -22.44
N ALA A 469 -19.04 1.89 -23.03
CA ALA A 469 -18.12 1.03 -22.29
C ALA A 469 -16.78 1.74 -22.02
N GLY A 470 -16.51 2.04 -20.75
CA GLY A 470 -15.30 2.72 -20.29
C GLY A 470 -14.08 1.81 -20.18
N TYR A 471 -12.94 2.36 -19.73
CA TYR A 471 -11.70 1.61 -19.55
C TYR A 471 -11.81 0.49 -18.49
N GLN A 472 -12.79 0.55 -17.61
CA GLN A 472 -13.08 -0.43 -16.55
C GLN A 472 -13.99 -1.59 -17.00
N THR A 473 -14.41 -1.63 -18.27
CA THR A 473 -15.34 -2.66 -18.78
C THR A 473 -14.76 -4.07 -18.70
N VAL A 474 -15.59 -5.05 -18.32
CA VAL A 474 -15.24 -6.47 -18.33
C VAL A 474 -16.24 -7.21 -19.21
N GLY A 475 -15.76 -7.81 -20.29
CA GLY A 475 -16.57 -8.63 -21.18
C GLY A 475 -16.60 -10.11 -20.77
N ALA A 476 -17.29 -10.93 -21.57
CA ALA A 476 -17.43 -12.35 -21.31
C ALA A 476 -16.08 -13.09 -21.31
N TYR A 477 -16.00 -14.17 -20.52
CA TYR A 477 -14.94 -15.16 -20.64
C TYR A 477 -15.23 -16.05 -21.85
N VAL A 478 -14.29 -16.10 -22.79
CA VAL A 478 -14.41 -16.89 -24.03
C VAL A 478 -13.12 -17.65 -24.31
N CYS A 479 -13.26 -18.79 -24.99
CA CYS A 479 -12.15 -19.60 -25.49
C CYS A 479 -12.13 -19.60 -27.02
N ALA A 480 -10.96 -19.36 -27.61
CA ALA A 480 -10.69 -19.47 -29.03
C ALA A 480 -9.74 -20.64 -29.33
N ASP A 481 -9.66 -21.01 -30.61
CA ASP A 481 -8.70 -21.97 -31.16
C ASP A 481 -8.67 -23.33 -30.43
N GLY A 482 -9.85 -23.91 -30.16
CA GLY A 482 -9.98 -25.22 -29.52
C GLY A 482 -9.50 -25.24 -28.07
N ASP A 483 -9.98 -24.28 -27.27
CA ASP A 483 -9.68 -24.10 -25.84
C ASP A 483 -8.21 -23.77 -25.50
N SER A 484 -7.41 -23.39 -26.51
CA SER A 484 -6.01 -23.00 -26.32
C SER A 484 -5.83 -21.51 -25.95
N HIS A 485 -6.78 -20.65 -26.33
CA HIS A 485 -6.76 -19.22 -26.02
C HIS A 485 -8.02 -18.80 -25.26
N CYS A 486 -8.03 -19.01 -23.94
CA CYS A 486 -9.13 -18.63 -23.06
C CYS A 486 -8.85 -17.34 -22.27
N GLY A 487 -9.85 -16.48 -22.11
CA GLY A 487 -9.70 -15.22 -21.38
C GLY A 487 -10.93 -14.31 -21.44
N VAL A 488 -10.86 -13.17 -20.77
CA VAL A 488 -11.89 -12.12 -20.76
C VAL A 488 -11.52 -10.97 -21.71
N ALA A 489 -12.53 -10.30 -22.28
CA ALA A 489 -12.32 -9.03 -22.98
C ALA A 489 -12.16 -7.89 -21.96
N LEU A 490 -11.08 -7.11 -22.07
CA LEU A 490 -10.73 -6.07 -21.10
C LEU A 490 -10.85 -4.65 -21.65
N GLY A 491 -11.59 -3.83 -20.90
CA GLY A 491 -11.62 -2.38 -21.00
C GLY A 491 -12.23 -1.81 -22.28
N LYS A 492 -11.86 -0.56 -22.59
CA LYS A 492 -12.46 0.28 -23.63
C LYS A 492 -12.32 -0.28 -25.05
N TYR A 493 -11.35 -1.15 -25.26
CA TYR A 493 -11.05 -1.74 -26.58
C TYR A 493 -11.30 -3.26 -26.61
N GLN A 494 -11.99 -3.79 -25.58
CA GLN A 494 -12.35 -5.21 -25.44
C GLN A 494 -11.15 -6.15 -25.72
N LEU A 495 -9.97 -5.79 -25.21
CA LEU A 495 -8.73 -6.49 -25.51
C LEU A 495 -8.69 -7.81 -24.75
N MET A 496 -8.65 -8.92 -25.47
CA MET A 496 -8.63 -10.26 -24.85
C MET A 496 -7.40 -10.47 -23.96
N SER A 497 -7.62 -10.90 -22.72
CA SER A 497 -6.60 -11.12 -21.68
C SER A 497 -5.58 -12.23 -22.00
N TYR A 498 -5.83 -13.04 -23.03
CA TYR A 498 -4.87 -14.03 -23.52
C TYR A 498 -3.83 -13.47 -24.51
N ARG A 499 -4.04 -12.25 -25.05
CA ARG A 499 -3.08 -11.62 -25.98
C ARG A 499 -1.75 -11.34 -25.29
N ASP A 500 -0.63 -11.67 -25.94
CA ASP A 500 0.71 -11.43 -25.38
C ASP A 500 0.99 -9.97 -25.03
N ASP A 501 0.51 -9.01 -25.84
CA ASP A 501 0.72 -7.58 -25.57
C ASP A 501 -0.10 -7.08 -24.36
N VAL A 502 -1.32 -7.59 -24.17
CA VAL A 502 -2.13 -7.35 -22.96
C VAL A 502 -1.49 -8.02 -21.74
N ARG A 503 -1.07 -9.30 -21.84
CA ARG A 503 -0.43 -10.04 -20.75
C ARG A 503 0.88 -9.38 -20.33
N GLN A 504 1.70 -8.95 -21.27
CA GLN A 504 2.95 -8.24 -20.98
C GLN A 504 2.68 -6.90 -20.27
N SER A 505 1.65 -6.16 -20.69
CA SER A 505 1.25 -4.93 -20.01
C SER A 505 0.79 -5.19 -18.57
N ILE A 506 -0.05 -6.19 -18.35
CA ILE A 506 -0.56 -6.54 -17.01
C ILE A 506 0.56 -7.03 -16.10
N ARG A 507 1.47 -7.88 -16.60
CA ARG A 507 2.65 -8.37 -15.85
C ARG A 507 3.61 -7.26 -15.40
N SER A 508 3.56 -6.08 -16.00
CA SER A 508 4.41 -4.95 -15.60
C SER A 508 3.89 -4.18 -14.37
N VAL A 509 2.66 -4.49 -13.94
CA VAL A 509 2.04 -3.98 -12.71
C VAL A 509 2.23 -5.03 -11.60
N PRO A 510 2.76 -4.66 -10.41
CA PRO A 510 2.82 -5.56 -9.25
C PRO A 510 1.44 -6.18 -8.93
N GLY A 511 1.37 -7.50 -8.72
CA GLY A 511 0.10 -8.23 -8.54
C GLY A 511 -0.59 -8.66 -9.85
N GLY A 512 -0.14 -8.16 -11.01
CA GLY A 512 -0.75 -8.49 -12.31
C GLY A 512 -0.50 -9.93 -12.76
N VAL A 513 0.59 -10.58 -12.32
CA VAL A 513 0.86 -12.00 -12.61
C VAL A 513 -0.20 -12.88 -11.94
N GLU A 514 -0.50 -12.59 -10.68
CA GLU A 514 -1.49 -13.27 -9.85
C GLU A 514 -2.92 -13.08 -10.39
N LEU A 515 -3.24 -11.88 -10.91
CA LEU A 515 -4.48 -11.65 -11.63
C LEU A 515 -4.58 -12.54 -12.87
N LEU A 516 -3.56 -12.58 -13.72
CA LEU A 516 -3.58 -13.42 -14.93
C LEU A 516 -3.74 -14.90 -14.59
N VAL A 517 -3.07 -15.40 -13.54
CA VAL A 517 -3.25 -16.79 -13.08
C VAL A 517 -4.68 -17.08 -12.61
N ARG A 518 -5.39 -16.10 -12.04
CA ARG A 518 -6.83 -16.23 -11.74
C ARG A 518 -7.66 -16.24 -13.02
N ILE A 519 -7.42 -15.28 -13.94
CA ILE A 519 -8.16 -15.17 -15.20
C ILE A 519 -8.01 -16.44 -16.05
N ASP A 520 -6.81 -17.00 -16.15
CA ASP A 520 -6.52 -18.24 -16.88
C ASP A 520 -7.29 -19.47 -16.31
N ARG A 521 -7.87 -19.35 -15.10
CA ARG A 521 -8.74 -20.35 -14.45
C ARG A 521 -10.24 -20.03 -14.56
N GLY A 522 -10.63 -19.07 -15.39
CA GLY A 522 -12.03 -18.66 -15.58
C GLY A 522 -12.52 -17.54 -14.65
N TYR A 523 -11.63 -16.92 -13.86
CA TYR A 523 -12.02 -15.76 -13.04
C TYR A 523 -12.37 -14.55 -13.92
N GLN A 524 -13.51 -13.92 -13.65
CA GLN A 524 -13.83 -12.61 -14.20
C GLN A 524 -13.31 -11.53 -13.24
N PRO A 525 -12.40 -10.65 -13.69
CA PRO A 525 -11.90 -9.57 -12.84
C PRO A 525 -13.01 -8.56 -12.57
N THR A 526 -12.90 -7.86 -11.44
CA THR A 526 -13.74 -6.70 -11.13
C THR A 526 -13.33 -5.49 -11.98
N GLN A 527 -14.22 -4.50 -12.10
CA GLN A 527 -13.92 -3.23 -12.78
C GLN A 527 -12.70 -2.52 -12.17
N ALA A 528 -12.57 -2.56 -10.85
CA ALA A 528 -11.44 -1.97 -10.13
C ALA A 528 -10.12 -2.69 -10.43
N GLU A 529 -10.11 -4.03 -10.47
CA GLU A 529 -8.92 -4.80 -10.88
C GLU A 529 -8.52 -4.50 -12.33
N VAL A 530 -9.47 -4.37 -13.27
CA VAL A 530 -9.13 -3.98 -14.65
C VAL A 530 -8.51 -2.59 -14.69
N PHE A 531 -9.06 -1.63 -13.94
CA PHE A 531 -8.49 -0.28 -13.85
C PHE A 531 -7.10 -0.27 -13.18
N GLN A 532 -6.86 -1.15 -12.20
CA GLN A 532 -5.61 -1.27 -11.45
C GLN A 532 -4.48 -1.89 -12.28
N TYR A 533 -4.72 -3.08 -12.85
CA TYR A 533 -3.68 -3.87 -13.51
C TYR A 533 -3.60 -3.61 -15.02
N PHE A 534 -4.61 -2.96 -15.61
CA PHE A 534 -4.60 -2.55 -17.01
C PHE A 534 -5.18 -1.12 -17.19
N PRO A 535 -4.52 -0.09 -16.64
CA PRO A 535 -5.06 1.27 -16.59
C PRO A 535 -5.27 1.91 -17.98
N PRO A 536 -6.02 3.02 -18.08
CA PRO A 536 -6.38 3.67 -19.35
C PRO A 536 -5.20 3.94 -20.30
N VAL A 537 -4.06 4.40 -19.77
CA VAL A 537 -2.84 4.67 -20.56
C VAL A 537 -2.26 3.38 -21.15
N ALA A 538 -2.23 2.29 -20.37
CA ALA A 538 -1.77 0.99 -20.82
C ALA A 538 -2.67 0.42 -21.92
N GLN A 539 -4.00 0.51 -21.76
CA GLN A 539 -4.96 0.11 -22.80
C GLN A 539 -4.77 0.89 -24.10
N ASN A 540 -4.63 2.22 -24.00
CA ASN A 540 -4.37 3.09 -25.15
C ASN A 540 -3.09 2.69 -25.88
N ASN A 541 -1.99 2.48 -25.15
CA ASN A 541 -0.69 2.14 -25.71
C ASN A 541 -0.69 0.76 -26.39
N VAL A 542 -1.21 -0.28 -25.70
CA VAL A 542 -1.34 -1.63 -26.28
C VAL A 542 -2.17 -1.60 -27.56
N PHE A 543 -3.32 -0.91 -27.53
CA PHE A 543 -4.20 -0.86 -28.68
C PHE A 543 -3.65 -0.05 -29.86
N GLN A 544 -3.09 1.13 -29.61
CA GLN A 544 -2.49 1.95 -30.67
C GLN A 544 -1.27 1.26 -31.28
N ASN A 545 -0.43 0.62 -30.47
CA ASN A 545 0.70 -0.16 -30.99
C ASN A 545 0.25 -1.36 -31.83
N ALA A 546 -0.85 -2.02 -31.47
CA ALA A 546 -1.44 -3.07 -32.29
C ALA A 546 -1.96 -2.52 -33.63
N LEU A 547 -2.72 -1.42 -33.62
CA LEU A 547 -3.21 -0.76 -34.83
C LEU A 547 -2.07 -0.25 -35.73
N ALA A 548 -0.99 0.30 -35.16
CA ALA A 548 0.19 0.73 -35.91
C ALA A 548 0.86 -0.44 -36.66
N ARG A 549 1.05 -1.59 -35.98
CA ARG A 549 1.54 -2.82 -36.62
C ARG A 549 0.59 -3.30 -37.72
N ASP A 550 -0.72 -3.24 -37.49
CA ASP A 550 -1.71 -3.63 -38.48
C ASP A 550 -1.73 -2.70 -39.70
N VAL A 551 -1.57 -1.38 -39.54
CA VAL A 551 -1.44 -0.42 -40.65
C VAL A 551 -0.25 -0.78 -41.54
N VAL A 552 0.94 -1.00 -40.95
CA VAL A 552 2.15 -1.36 -41.69
C VAL A 552 1.98 -2.70 -42.42
N ALA A 553 1.48 -3.73 -41.73
CA ALA A 553 1.27 -5.05 -42.33
C ALA A 553 0.18 -5.07 -43.41
N THR A 554 -0.85 -4.22 -43.28
CA THR A 554 -1.99 -4.17 -44.21
C THR A 554 -1.67 -3.41 -45.48
N ARG A 555 -0.80 -2.39 -45.43
CA ARG A 555 -0.33 -1.65 -46.61
C ARG A 555 0.36 -2.56 -47.65
N GLN A 556 0.93 -3.68 -47.21
CA GLN A 556 1.56 -4.68 -48.08
C GLN A 556 0.55 -5.65 -48.74
N GLN A 557 -0.72 -5.62 -48.34
CA GLN A 557 -1.79 -6.43 -48.93
C GLN A 557 -2.41 -5.71 -50.14
N ILE A 558 -2.89 -6.50 -51.11
CA ILE A 558 -3.64 -6.01 -52.28
C ILE A 558 -5.13 -5.88 -51.94
N ASP A 559 -5.73 -4.75 -52.27
CA ASP A 559 -7.17 -4.52 -52.16
C ASP A 559 -7.90 -5.26 -53.29
N PRO A 560 -8.79 -6.24 -52.98
CA PRO A 560 -9.47 -7.03 -53.99
C PRO A 560 -10.44 -6.23 -54.87
N THR A 561 -10.74 -4.98 -54.51
CA THR A 561 -11.62 -4.07 -55.28
C THR A 561 -10.85 -3.25 -56.31
N THR A 562 -9.56 -2.99 -56.10
CA THR A 562 -8.76 -2.08 -56.95
C THR A 562 -7.54 -2.73 -57.59
N ASP A 563 -7.18 -3.95 -57.18
CA ASP A 563 -5.96 -4.66 -57.59
C ASP A 563 -4.67 -3.84 -57.34
N GLN A 564 -4.69 -3.00 -56.30
CA GLN A 564 -3.58 -2.16 -55.85
C GLN A 564 -3.35 -2.32 -54.34
N PRO A 565 -2.16 -1.98 -53.81
CA PRO A 565 -1.93 -2.00 -52.37
C PRO A 565 -2.92 -1.14 -51.57
N PHE A 566 -3.35 -1.59 -50.39
CA PHE A 566 -4.26 -0.83 -49.54
C PHE A 566 -3.66 0.53 -49.14
N THR A 567 -4.37 1.61 -49.47
CA THR A 567 -3.96 2.99 -49.17
C THR A 567 -5.13 3.85 -48.68
N GLY A 568 -4.81 5.00 -48.07
CA GLY A 568 -5.79 6.02 -47.68
C GLY A 568 -6.93 5.46 -46.80
N THR A 569 -8.18 5.79 -47.15
CA THR A 569 -9.33 5.38 -46.33
C THR A 569 -9.65 3.88 -46.45
N ARG A 570 -9.24 3.19 -47.53
CA ARG A 570 -9.39 1.73 -47.65
C ARG A 570 -8.40 0.97 -46.77
N LEU A 571 -7.20 1.52 -46.54
CA LEU A 571 -6.28 1.00 -45.52
C LEU A 571 -6.89 1.06 -44.12
N VAL A 572 -7.53 2.17 -43.76
CA VAL A 572 -8.26 2.33 -42.49
C VAL A 572 -9.38 1.29 -42.34
N GLU A 573 -10.20 1.13 -43.37
CA GLU A 573 -11.28 0.11 -43.39
C GLU A 573 -10.72 -1.31 -43.23
N ARG A 574 -9.66 -1.67 -43.94
CA ARG A 574 -9.08 -3.01 -43.86
C ARG A 574 -8.40 -3.30 -42.52
N VAL A 575 -7.77 -2.31 -41.89
CA VAL A 575 -7.23 -2.46 -40.52
C VAL A 575 -8.37 -2.70 -39.52
N ALA A 576 -9.49 -1.97 -39.65
CA ALA A 576 -10.67 -2.22 -38.82
C ALA A 576 -11.26 -3.63 -39.04
N GLN A 577 -11.30 -4.12 -40.28
CA GLN A 577 -11.68 -5.52 -40.57
C GLN A 577 -10.75 -6.51 -39.86
N LYS A 578 -9.42 -6.29 -39.88
CA LYS A 578 -8.47 -7.18 -39.19
C LYS A 578 -8.61 -7.16 -37.66
N HIS A 579 -9.03 -6.04 -37.08
CA HIS A 579 -9.36 -5.99 -35.65
C HIS A 579 -10.58 -6.88 -35.32
N PHE A 580 -11.66 -6.72 -36.08
CA PHE A 580 -12.92 -7.45 -35.84
C PHE A 580 -12.86 -8.94 -36.19
N GLY A 581 -12.28 -9.30 -37.34
CA GLY A 581 -12.23 -10.67 -37.87
C GLY A 581 -10.89 -11.39 -37.69
N GLY A 582 -9.94 -10.80 -36.95
CA GLY A 582 -8.58 -11.30 -36.80
C GLY A 582 -7.68 -11.03 -38.01
N ALA A 583 -6.36 -11.18 -37.81
CA ALA A 583 -5.34 -10.86 -38.81
C ALA A 583 -5.43 -11.71 -40.10
N ALA A 584 -5.93 -12.94 -39.99
CA ALA A 584 -6.14 -13.88 -41.09
C ALA A 584 -7.49 -13.68 -41.83
N SER A 585 -8.30 -12.70 -41.41
CA SER A 585 -9.58 -12.37 -42.07
C SER A 585 -9.42 -12.16 -43.58
N LYS A 586 -10.34 -12.70 -44.39
CA LYS A 586 -10.42 -12.35 -45.80
C LYS A 586 -11.02 -10.95 -45.94
N ALA A 587 -10.38 -10.08 -46.72
CA ALA A 587 -10.86 -8.72 -46.99
C ALA A 587 -12.32 -8.73 -47.51
N ASP A 588 -13.12 -7.80 -47.01
CA ASP A 588 -14.51 -7.55 -47.41
C ASP A 588 -15.47 -8.76 -47.30
N ALA A 589 -15.13 -9.76 -46.46
CA ALA A 589 -15.97 -10.93 -46.25
C ALA A 589 -17.32 -10.61 -45.57
N SER A 590 -18.28 -11.51 -45.74
CA SER A 590 -19.66 -11.36 -45.28
C SER A 590 -19.99 -12.11 -43.98
N TYR A 591 -19.02 -12.74 -43.32
CA TYR A 591 -19.26 -13.37 -42.03
C TYR A 591 -19.46 -12.31 -40.94
N SER A 592 -20.30 -12.63 -39.95
CA SER A 592 -20.68 -11.74 -38.85
C SER A 592 -20.12 -12.23 -37.51
N ASP A 593 -20.15 -11.35 -36.52
CA ASP A 593 -20.18 -11.70 -35.10
C ASP A 593 -21.30 -12.68 -34.73
N ILE A 594 -21.17 -13.30 -33.56
CA ILE A 594 -22.16 -14.25 -32.99
C ILE A 594 -23.56 -13.65 -32.78
N HIS A 595 -23.70 -12.32 -32.79
CA HIS A 595 -24.97 -11.62 -32.62
C HIS A 595 -25.58 -11.12 -33.95
N ASN A 596 -24.93 -11.36 -35.10
CA ASN A 596 -25.32 -10.84 -36.42
C ASN A 596 -25.47 -9.30 -36.47
N SER A 597 -24.71 -8.57 -35.64
CA SER A 597 -24.76 -7.10 -35.55
C SER A 597 -24.02 -6.44 -36.71
N TYR A 598 -22.87 -7.00 -37.11
CA TYR A 598 -22.04 -6.48 -38.18
C TYR A 598 -21.32 -7.62 -38.93
N SER A 599 -21.52 -7.68 -40.25
CA SER A 599 -20.55 -8.38 -41.11
C SER A 599 -19.19 -7.69 -41.06
N LEU A 600 -18.11 -8.45 -41.25
CA LEU A 600 -16.74 -7.93 -41.34
C LEU A 600 -16.64 -6.69 -42.24
N LYS A 601 -17.24 -6.76 -43.44
CA LYS A 601 -17.28 -5.63 -44.38
C LYS A 601 -17.98 -4.41 -43.78
N SER A 602 -19.23 -4.56 -43.31
CA SER A 602 -20.02 -3.46 -42.75
C SER A 602 -19.37 -2.83 -41.51
N TYR A 603 -18.65 -3.63 -40.71
CA TYR A 603 -17.86 -3.15 -39.59
C TYR A 603 -16.76 -2.19 -40.07
N GLY A 604 -15.93 -2.62 -41.03
CA GLY A 604 -14.85 -1.81 -41.58
C GLY A 604 -15.35 -0.52 -42.23
N GLU A 605 -16.44 -0.61 -43.01
CA GLU A 605 -17.10 0.55 -43.61
C GLU A 605 -17.57 1.55 -42.53
N ARG A 606 -18.13 1.05 -41.43
CA ARG A 606 -18.62 1.89 -40.32
C ARG A 606 -17.49 2.56 -39.55
N VAL A 607 -16.38 1.87 -39.27
CA VAL A 607 -15.18 2.48 -38.66
C VAL A 607 -14.61 3.55 -39.59
N ARG A 608 -14.51 3.29 -40.90
CA ARG A 608 -14.05 4.27 -41.88
C ARG A 608 -14.92 5.54 -41.89
N GLN A 609 -16.24 5.41 -41.81
CA GLN A 609 -17.16 6.55 -41.68
C GLN A 609 -16.85 7.39 -40.43
N LEU A 610 -16.72 6.75 -39.26
CA LEU A 610 -16.44 7.42 -37.98
C LEU A 610 -15.06 8.07 -37.93
N TYR A 611 -14.05 7.44 -38.52
CA TYR A 611 -12.71 8.02 -38.67
C TYR A 611 -12.73 9.27 -39.54
N ASN A 612 -13.38 9.21 -40.71
CA ASN A 612 -13.46 10.33 -41.64
C ASN A 612 -14.28 11.51 -41.10
N SER A 613 -15.42 11.26 -40.43
CA SER A 613 -16.24 12.33 -39.86
C SER A 613 -15.51 13.09 -38.75
N ARG A 614 -14.81 12.37 -37.86
CA ARG A 614 -13.99 12.97 -36.80
C ARG A 614 -12.74 13.68 -37.34
N ARG A 615 -12.10 13.15 -38.39
CA ARG A 615 -11.00 13.84 -39.09
C ARG A 615 -11.48 15.15 -39.74
N GLY A 616 -12.67 15.14 -40.34
CA GLY A 616 -13.31 16.35 -40.87
C GLY A 616 -13.56 17.39 -39.77
N ALA A 617 -14.12 16.98 -38.63
CA ALA A 617 -14.35 17.88 -37.49
C ALA A 617 -13.04 18.47 -36.91
N PHE A 618 -11.99 17.65 -36.80
CA PHE A 618 -10.66 18.10 -36.33
C PHE A 618 -10.05 19.15 -37.27
N LEU A 619 -10.01 18.88 -38.57
CA LEU A 619 -9.52 19.83 -39.58
C LEU A 619 -10.39 21.10 -39.69
N SER A 620 -11.68 21.00 -39.34
CA SER A 620 -12.59 22.15 -39.29
C SER A 620 -12.29 23.03 -38.07
N ALA A 621 -11.99 22.45 -36.91
CA ALA A 621 -11.59 23.19 -35.71
C ALA A 621 -10.21 23.88 -35.88
N ASP A 622 -9.27 23.22 -36.56
CA ASP A 622 -7.93 23.76 -36.86
C ASP A 622 -8.00 24.97 -37.84
N SER A 623 -9.02 25.00 -38.72
CA SER A 623 -9.24 26.13 -39.63
C SER A 623 -9.67 27.45 -38.96
N SER A 624 -9.90 27.42 -37.64
CA SER A 624 -10.28 28.59 -36.83
C SER A 624 -9.12 29.25 -36.05
N GLY A 625 -7.87 28.78 -36.14
CA GLY A 625 -6.80 29.32 -35.28
C GLY A 625 -5.34 29.07 -35.70
N ASN A 626 -4.80 29.97 -36.53
CA ASN A 626 -3.36 30.24 -36.79
C ASN A 626 -2.51 29.17 -37.50
N ASN A 627 -1.73 29.65 -38.48
CA ASN A 627 -0.86 28.87 -39.36
C ASN A 627 0.20 28.04 -38.62
N PHE A 628 0.20 26.72 -38.83
CA PHE A 628 1.35 25.86 -38.57
C PHE A 628 2.46 26.11 -39.59
N ALA A 629 3.56 26.74 -39.15
CA ALA A 629 4.81 26.72 -39.90
C ALA A 629 5.59 25.44 -39.55
N SER A 630 5.93 24.63 -40.56
CA SER A 630 6.67 23.38 -40.40
C SER A 630 8.09 23.64 -39.89
N GLY A 631 8.36 23.30 -38.62
CA GLY A 631 9.67 23.44 -38.00
C GLY A 631 10.64 22.34 -38.46
N THR A 632 11.40 22.58 -39.53
CA THR A 632 12.57 21.77 -39.88
C THR A 632 13.74 22.07 -38.92
N CYS A 633 14.22 21.06 -38.20
CA CYS A 633 15.41 21.19 -37.37
C CYS A 633 16.67 21.40 -38.24
N ILE A 634 17.36 22.52 -38.06
CA ILE A 634 18.71 22.77 -38.58
C ILE A 634 19.67 22.87 -37.40
N PRO A 635 20.73 22.05 -37.32
CA PRO A 635 21.77 22.22 -36.32
C PRO A 635 22.79 23.28 -36.77
N THR A 636 23.07 24.27 -35.93
CA THR A 636 24.14 25.26 -36.17
C THR A 636 25.21 25.18 -35.09
N SER A 637 26.39 24.68 -35.46
CA SER A 637 27.63 24.77 -34.68
C SER A 637 28.20 26.19 -34.71
N GLY A 638 28.77 26.64 -33.59
CA GLY A 638 29.05 28.06 -33.32
C GLY A 638 30.20 28.72 -34.07
N SER A 639 30.25 30.06 -33.94
CA SER A 639 31.46 30.84 -33.64
C SER A 639 31.08 32.29 -33.31
N SER A 640 31.96 32.97 -32.58
CA SER A 640 32.02 34.42 -32.38
C SER A 640 31.79 35.26 -33.65
N ASP A 641 31.11 36.42 -33.57
CA ASP A 641 31.82 37.69 -33.34
C ASP A 641 30.92 38.93 -33.04
N GLN A 642 31.61 40.02 -32.71
CA GLN A 642 31.25 41.32 -32.12
C GLN A 642 30.12 42.20 -32.72
N SER A 643 29.68 43.15 -31.86
CA SER A 643 29.15 44.50 -32.19
C SER A 643 27.70 44.60 -32.71
N SER A 644 26.93 45.68 -32.48
CA SER A 644 27.02 46.82 -31.54
C SER A 644 25.71 47.64 -31.62
N THR A 645 25.58 48.72 -30.82
CA THR A 645 24.43 49.65 -30.72
C THR A 645 23.17 49.07 -30.03
N GLY A 646 22.45 49.80 -29.17
CA GLY A 646 22.67 51.15 -28.61
C GLY A 646 21.36 51.72 -28.04
N ASP A 647 21.46 52.63 -27.05
CA ASP A 647 20.38 53.48 -26.49
C ASP A 647 19.25 52.79 -25.70
N VAL A 648 18.69 53.33 -24.59
CA VAL A 648 18.81 54.67 -23.94
C VAL A 648 18.57 54.56 -22.40
N SER A 649 19.30 55.35 -21.60
CA SER A 649 19.03 55.95 -20.24
C SER A 649 18.20 55.20 -19.15
N SER A 650 18.37 55.37 -17.82
CA SER A 650 19.15 56.32 -16.99
C SER A 650 19.19 55.82 -15.53
N ILE A 651 20.26 56.15 -14.79
CA ILE A 651 20.39 55.95 -13.32
C ILE A 651 20.82 57.29 -12.68
N PRO A 652 20.27 57.69 -11.51
CA PRO A 652 20.92 58.62 -10.59
C PRO A 652 21.72 57.86 -9.51
N ALA A 653 22.91 58.37 -9.16
CA ALA A 653 23.84 57.74 -8.22
C ALA A 653 24.28 58.69 -7.07
N ALA A 654 25.09 58.16 -6.15
CA ALA A 654 25.74 58.73 -4.95
C ALA A 654 25.06 58.35 -3.61
N SER A 655 25.78 58.11 -2.50
CA SER A 655 27.21 58.41 -2.17
C SER A 655 27.89 57.32 -1.29
N PRO A 656 29.23 57.33 -1.09
CA PRO A 656 29.99 56.21 -0.52
C PRO A 656 30.51 56.42 0.92
N ASN A 657 30.98 55.32 1.57
CA ASN A 657 32.00 55.20 2.64
C ASN A 657 31.95 53.74 3.20
N SER A 658 32.97 53.07 3.75
CA SER A 658 34.44 53.19 3.67
C SER A 658 35.12 51.97 4.34
N ILE A 659 36.12 51.36 3.68
CA ILE A 659 37.40 50.85 4.26
C ILE A 659 37.45 49.54 5.12
N LEU A 660 38.53 48.76 4.89
CA LEU A 660 39.06 47.53 5.58
C LEU A 660 38.28 46.21 5.40
N GLY A 661 38.92 45.06 5.11
CA GLY A 661 40.33 44.84 4.74
C GLY A 661 40.77 43.36 4.69
N LEU A 662 41.95 43.13 4.08
CA LEU A 662 42.79 41.92 4.08
C LEU A 662 42.38 40.70 3.23
N SER A 663 43.32 40.31 2.37
CA SER A 663 43.33 39.16 1.47
C SER A 663 44.69 38.44 1.55
N GLU A 664 44.80 37.29 0.88
CA GLU A 664 46.00 36.42 0.75
C GLU A 664 46.32 35.55 1.99
N LEU A 665 46.89 34.34 1.86
CA LEU A 665 47.77 33.84 0.79
C LEU A 665 47.59 32.33 0.53
N VAL A 666 47.71 31.90 -0.74
CA VAL A 666 47.82 30.49 -1.16
C VAL A 666 49.16 30.27 -1.87
N LEU A 667 50.00 29.32 -1.43
CA LEU A 667 51.12 28.83 -2.25
C LEU A 667 51.75 27.49 -1.77
N LYS A 668 51.63 26.42 -2.60
CA LYS A 668 52.71 25.48 -3.05
C LYS A 668 53.52 24.65 -1.99
N VAL A 669 54.13 23.46 -2.21
CA VAL A 669 54.27 22.52 -3.35
C VAL A 669 54.97 21.18 -2.90
N PHE A 670 54.57 20.05 -3.51
CA PHE A 670 55.32 18.79 -3.82
C PHE A 670 55.82 17.76 -2.77
N LEU A 671 55.48 16.49 -3.10
CA LEU A 671 56.26 15.22 -3.11
C LEU A 671 57.26 14.84 -1.99
N SER A 672 57.15 13.61 -1.46
CA SER A 672 58.03 12.45 -1.81
C SER A 672 57.77 11.17 -0.96
N LEU A 673 58.19 10.00 -1.48
CA LEU A 673 58.03 8.66 -0.88
C LEU A 673 59.02 8.34 0.27
N SER A 674 58.64 7.43 1.19
CA SER A 674 59.44 6.31 1.77
C SER A 674 58.60 5.53 2.81
N LEU A 675 58.32 4.22 2.71
CA LEU A 675 59.16 2.99 2.80
C LEU A 675 59.34 2.42 4.24
N VAL A 676 59.03 1.11 4.40
CA VAL A 676 59.58 0.14 5.40
C VAL A 676 59.00 0.27 6.85
N LYS A 677 58.63 -0.78 7.62
CA LYS A 677 59.29 -2.08 7.89
C LYS A 677 58.36 -3.18 8.48
N VAL A 678 58.79 -4.45 8.30
CA VAL A 678 58.20 -5.75 8.73
C VAL A 678 59.37 -6.79 8.75
N PRO A 679 59.42 -7.98 9.43
CA PRO A 679 58.57 -8.64 10.46
C PRO A 679 59.36 -9.14 11.73
N SER A 680 58.75 -10.04 12.54
CA SER A 680 59.33 -11.35 13.02
C SER A 680 59.76 -11.65 14.49
N CYS A 681 59.01 -12.59 15.10
CA CYS A 681 59.45 -13.90 15.64
C CYS A 681 59.84 -14.18 17.13
N LEU A 682 59.68 -15.49 17.45
CA LEU A 682 60.00 -16.27 18.67
C LEU A 682 59.12 -16.03 19.93
N GLY A 683 58.53 -17.03 20.60
CA GLY A 683 58.35 -18.47 20.32
C GLY A 683 59.16 -19.42 21.22
N CYS A 684 58.52 -20.10 22.18
CA CYS A 684 59.02 -21.34 22.79
C CYS A 684 57.92 -22.20 23.46
N LYS A 685 58.12 -23.51 23.57
CA LYS A 685 57.17 -24.55 24.07
C LYS A 685 57.55 -25.05 25.46
N PHE A 686 56.62 -25.76 26.15
CA PHE A 686 56.73 -27.09 26.80
C PHE A 686 55.49 -27.29 27.73
N ARG A 687 54.51 -28.15 27.46
CA ARG A 687 54.38 -29.63 27.66
C ARG A 687 53.52 -30.05 28.89
N LYS A 688 52.40 -30.71 28.59
CA LYS A 688 51.83 -31.95 29.21
C LYS A 688 51.34 -31.98 30.68
N LEU A 689 50.04 -32.32 30.83
CA LEU A 689 49.31 -33.24 31.77
C LEU A 689 47.92 -32.63 32.10
N LYS A 690 46.83 -33.34 32.45
CA LYS A 690 46.27 -34.68 32.15
C LYS A 690 44.92 -34.81 32.90
N TYR A 691 43.87 -35.43 32.33
CA TYR A 691 42.59 -35.83 32.99
C TYR A 691 41.72 -34.66 33.57
N SER A 692 40.43 -34.81 33.92
CA SER A 692 39.27 -35.51 33.30
C SER A 692 38.01 -35.36 34.19
N VAL A 693 36.82 -35.40 33.56
CA VAL A 693 35.57 -36.01 34.08
C VAL A 693 34.70 -35.25 35.14
N LEU A 694 33.39 -35.55 35.10
CA LEU A 694 32.24 -35.14 35.97
C LEU A 694 31.79 -33.66 35.84
N LEU A 695 30.56 -33.30 35.42
CA LEU A 695 29.22 -33.93 35.39
C LEU A 695 28.49 -33.96 36.75
N GLY A 696 27.39 -33.20 36.81
CA GLY A 696 26.58 -32.84 38.00
C GLY A 696 26.02 -31.43 37.74
N LEU A 697 24.75 -31.18 37.36
CA LEU A 697 23.47 -31.67 37.86
C LEU A 697 23.25 -31.28 39.33
N SER A 698 22.53 -30.18 39.57
CA SER A 698 21.21 -30.20 40.24
C SER A 698 20.73 -28.84 40.78
N VAL A 699 19.40 -28.70 40.81
CA VAL A 699 18.56 -27.91 41.75
C VAL A 699 18.72 -26.39 41.79
N GLY A 700 17.63 -25.70 41.45
CA GLY A 700 17.44 -24.27 41.73
C GLY A 700 16.83 -24.02 43.12
N VAL A 701 16.75 -22.74 43.49
CA VAL A 701 16.07 -22.28 44.72
C VAL A 701 15.18 -21.10 44.37
N THR A 702 13.89 -21.23 44.68
CA THR A 702 12.91 -20.14 44.74
C THR A 702 13.25 -19.15 45.86
N ALA A 703 13.14 -17.86 45.59
CA ALA A 703 13.00 -16.84 46.61
C ALA A 703 11.95 -15.81 46.18
N ALA A 704 10.85 -15.75 46.95
CA ALA A 704 9.88 -14.67 46.85
C ALA A 704 10.36 -13.45 47.65
N PHE A 705 9.99 -12.26 47.21
CA PHE A 705 9.97 -11.07 48.06
C PHE A 705 8.75 -10.22 47.71
N SER A 706 8.11 -9.65 48.73
CA SER A 706 6.94 -8.78 48.61
C SER A 706 7.13 -7.55 49.51
N LEU A 707 6.40 -6.46 49.17
CA LEU A 707 6.27 -5.20 49.92
C LEU A 707 7.57 -4.33 49.93
N PHE A 708 7.55 -2.99 49.89
CA PHE A 708 6.46 -2.00 50.04
C PHE A 708 6.91 -0.58 49.59
N VAL A 709 5.96 0.31 49.25
CA VAL A 709 6.02 1.81 49.23
C VAL A 709 7.08 2.48 48.33
N PHE A 710 6.71 3.19 47.26
CA PHE A 710 6.03 4.51 47.32
C PHE A 710 5.00 4.73 46.21
#